data_AF-A0A6L9QPN6-F1
#
_entry.id   AF-A0A6L9QPN6-F1
#
_cell.length_a   1.000
_cell.length_b   1.000
_cell.length_c   1.000
_cell.angle_alpha   90.00
_cell.angle_beta   90.00
_cell.angle_gamma   90.00
#
_symmetry.space_group_name_H-M   'P 1'
#
loop_
_entity.id
_entity.type
_entity.pdbx_description
1 polymer ?
#
loop_
_entity_poly.entity_id
_entity_poly.type
_entity_poly.pdbx_seq_one_letter_code
_entity_poly.pdbx_strand_id
1 'polypeptide(L)'
;AGVPVTPGTAGAVTLAGAEAFAREHGPVMLKALAGGGGRGMRVVADPGEMAAAYERCRSEALASFGGGDLYAEKYVPRARHIEVQVAGDGTGAVTHLWERDCSVQRRHQKLIEVAPAPALPGRVRDALLDAALRMAARVRYDGLGTFEFLVAGEEFWFLEANPRLQVEHTVTEEITGVDLVKAQIRLALGEDLAGVGLAAPPAASGCAVQVRVNTETIDADGTPRPRAGTLTAFAPPSGPGVRVDTYGYAGYRTSLRYDPLLAKVIARAEDLPAAAARAHGALGEFEIAGVATSIPLLQGILRHPAFAAGGADTSFVADHLPELLDGEHLRYYPETAAHEAEPEAVAVPDVPPGTVAVPAPMQGTVVTVEVAEGDLVRAGAPVLILEAMKMEHVVHAGQAGVVRVLAAASGDTVAEGAPLLFVEPAEVDGDHAAEEDETDLDAIRADLAETLRRHMTGLDASRPEAVAKRHARGHRTARENIADLCDPGTFAEYGALAIAAQRQRRSLDDLIERTPADGMVCGIGDVNGEKAVVMSYDYMVLAGTQGHQNHRKTDRMLDIAHRRRLPLVLFAEGGGGRPGDTDTSSVSGLDVTTFHAMGRLSGVVPSVGIASGRCFAGNAALLGCCDVIIATRDANIGMGGPAMIEGGGLGVFAPEEIGPIGDQEPNGVVDIVVDDEAAAVGAARRYLSYFQGPRDEWECDDQRVLRHVVPENRMRAYDVRRAIAHLADTGSVLELRRAFGIGIITALVRIEGRPMGLIASNPAHLGGAIDRDAADKAARFLQLCDAHGLPVVSLCDTPGFMVGPAAERTATVRHFSRLFVIGANLRVPVVTIVLRKGYGLGAQAMAGGGFKAPLATLAWPTGEIGGMGLEGAVRLGFRKELAAAEDPEALFEQMVAAAYEYGKALHAATVFELDDVIDPADTRRWITTVLAGAPPAEERPRPWIDTW
;
A
#
# COMPACT_ATOMS: atom_id res chain seq x y z
N ALA A 1 25.68 -4.85 3.55
CA ALA A 1 25.98 -5.88 4.57
C ALA A 1 27.44 -6.36 4.56
N GLY A 2 28.31 -5.86 3.67
CA GLY A 2 29.71 -6.34 3.61
C GLY A 2 29.80 -7.81 3.20
N VAL A 3 28.96 -8.23 2.25
CA VAL A 3 28.90 -9.60 1.72
C VAL A 3 29.45 -9.57 0.29
N PRO A 4 30.32 -10.52 -0.11
CA PRO A 4 30.83 -10.57 -1.47
C PRO A 4 29.70 -10.75 -2.49
N VAL A 5 29.74 -10.01 -3.59
CA VAL A 5 28.84 -10.14 -4.74
C VAL A 5 29.67 -10.41 -5.98
N THR A 6 29.11 -11.10 -6.97
CA THR A 6 29.77 -11.21 -8.28
C THR A 6 29.96 -9.79 -8.85
N PRO A 7 31.13 -9.48 -9.44
CA PRO A 7 31.28 -8.23 -10.19
C PRO A 7 30.14 -8.11 -11.20
N GLY A 8 29.49 -6.94 -11.26
CA GLY A 8 28.39 -6.69 -12.17
C GLY A 8 28.20 -5.21 -12.43
N THR A 9 27.45 -4.89 -13.47
CA THR A 9 27.13 -3.50 -13.83
C THR A 9 26.06 -2.93 -12.90
N ALA A 10 26.19 -1.66 -12.50
CA ALA A 10 25.33 -1.03 -11.48
C ALA A 10 23.89 -0.70 -11.95
N GLY A 11 23.56 -0.93 -13.22
CA GLY A 11 22.25 -0.63 -13.81
C GLY A 11 22.18 -1.14 -15.25
N ALA A 12 21.22 -0.60 -16.02
CA ALA A 12 21.04 -0.97 -17.43
C ALA A 12 22.34 -0.74 -18.22
N VAL A 13 22.84 -1.78 -18.87
CA VAL A 13 24.07 -1.78 -19.65
C VAL A 13 23.74 -1.77 -21.13
N THR A 14 24.42 -0.94 -21.91
CA THR A 14 24.36 -1.00 -23.38
C THR A 14 25.15 -2.20 -23.90
N LEU A 15 24.94 -2.62 -25.16
CA LEU A 15 25.74 -3.68 -25.79
C LEU A 15 27.25 -3.38 -25.68
N ALA A 16 27.68 -2.17 -26.01
CA ALA A 16 29.08 -1.75 -25.91
C ALA A 16 29.61 -1.83 -24.46
N GLY A 17 28.77 -1.51 -23.48
CA GLY A 17 29.09 -1.66 -22.06
C GLY A 17 29.24 -3.13 -21.65
N ALA A 18 28.37 -4.02 -22.12
CA ALA A 18 28.45 -5.46 -21.86
C ALA A 18 29.71 -6.08 -22.48
N GLU A 19 30.07 -5.68 -23.70
CA GLU A 19 31.33 -6.09 -24.34
C GLU A 19 32.57 -5.61 -23.58
N ALA A 20 32.56 -4.36 -23.10
CA ALA A 20 33.65 -3.82 -22.30
C ALA A 20 33.80 -4.60 -20.98
N PHE A 21 32.67 -4.89 -20.32
CA PHE A 21 32.64 -5.66 -19.09
C PHE A 21 33.14 -7.10 -19.30
N ALA A 22 32.74 -7.77 -20.39
CA ALA A 22 33.25 -9.11 -20.73
C ALA A 22 34.75 -9.13 -21.04
N ARG A 23 35.29 -8.08 -21.68
CA ARG A 23 36.75 -7.95 -21.89
C ARG A 23 37.53 -7.83 -20.58
N GLU A 24 36.95 -7.18 -19.58
CA GLU A 24 37.60 -6.98 -18.27
C GLU A 24 37.50 -8.24 -17.38
N HIS A 25 36.35 -8.91 -17.38
CA HIS A 25 36.03 -9.95 -16.39
C HIS A 25 35.95 -11.39 -16.94
N GLY A 26 36.03 -11.58 -18.26
CA GLY A 26 35.91 -12.88 -18.92
C GLY A 26 34.44 -13.24 -19.25
N PRO A 27 34.04 -14.52 -19.18
CA PRO A 27 32.65 -14.94 -19.42
C PRO A 27 31.66 -14.20 -18.53
N VAL A 28 30.52 -13.80 -19.09
CA VAL A 28 29.49 -13.02 -18.39
C VAL A 28 28.12 -13.68 -18.49
N MET A 29 27.26 -13.35 -17.54
CA MET A 29 25.82 -13.63 -17.60
C MET A 29 25.09 -12.32 -17.86
N LEU A 30 24.39 -12.25 -18.99
CA LEU A 30 23.41 -11.20 -19.25
C LEU A 30 22.11 -11.55 -18.51
N LYS A 31 21.50 -10.58 -17.85
CA LYS A 31 20.25 -10.74 -17.11
C LYS A 31 19.32 -9.55 -17.36
N ALA A 32 18.03 -9.82 -17.46
CA ALA A 32 17.00 -8.78 -17.48
C ALA A 32 16.92 -8.06 -16.13
N LEU A 33 16.87 -6.73 -16.15
CA LEU A 33 16.83 -5.90 -14.94
C LEU A 33 15.49 -6.03 -14.19
N ALA A 34 14.41 -6.29 -14.92
CA ALA A 34 13.06 -6.54 -14.38
C ALA A 34 12.73 -8.04 -14.21
N GLY A 35 13.67 -8.94 -14.51
CA GLY A 35 13.43 -10.39 -14.58
C GLY A 35 13.59 -11.12 -13.24
N GLY A 36 12.96 -12.30 -13.14
CA GLY A 36 13.11 -13.23 -12.02
C GLY A 36 12.81 -14.68 -12.44
N GLY A 37 13.36 -15.67 -11.71
CA GLY A 37 13.04 -17.09 -11.91
C GLY A 37 13.64 -17.72 -13.17
N GLY A 38 14.81 -17.26 -13.64
CA GLY A 38 15.56 -17.94 -14.69
C GLY A 38 15.26 -17.50 -16.14
N ARG A 39 14.30 -16.60 -16.35
CA ARG A 39 13.89 -16.10 -17.68
C ARG A 39 14.62 -14.80 -18.04
N GLY A 40 14.99 -14.63 -19.32
CA GLY A 40 15.77 -13.47 -19.75
C GLY A 40 17.20 -13.46 -19.18
N MET A 41 17.86 -14.62 -19.17
CA MET A 41 19.27 -14.74 -18.79
C MET A 41 20.05 -15.53 -19.84
N ARG A 42 21.28 -15.12 -20.16
CA ARG A 42 22.17 -15.85 -21.08
C ARG A 42 23.63 -15.78 -20.66
N VAL A 43 24.29 -16.93 -20.66
CA VAL A 43 25.75 -17.02 -20.54
C VAL A 43 26.38 -16.64 -21.87
N VAL A 44 27.37 -15.78 -21.84
CA VAL A 44 28.21 -15.40 -22.98
C VAL A 44 29.65 -15.74 -22.62
N ALA A 45 30.14 -16.87 -23.15
CA ALA A 45 31.50 -17.33 -22.93
C ALA A 45 32.48 -16.76 -23.98
N ASP A 46 32.03 -16.62 -25.22
CA ASP A 46 32.78 -16.00 -26.32
C ASP A 46 32.27 -14.56 -26.56
N PRO A 47 33.14 -13.53 -26.47
CA PRO A 47 32.80 -12.16 -26.82
C PRO A 47 32.16 -11.99 -28.22
N GLY A 48 32.49 -12.87 -29.19
CA GLY A 48 31.90 -12.86 -30.52
C GLY A 48 30.39 -13.12 -30.56
N GLU A 49 29.85 -13.78 -29.53
CA GLU A 49 28.42 -14.10 -29.40
C GLU A 49 27.62 -13.01 -28.67
N MET A 50 28.29 -11.98 -28.14
CA MET A 50 27.69 -10.96 -27.28
C MET A 50 26.51 -10.25 -27.94
N ALA A 51 26.69 -9.77 -29.18
CA ALA A 51 25.63 -9.03 -29.88
C ALA A 51 24.36 -9.87 -30.06
N ALA A 52 24.51 -11.12 -30.49
CA ALA A 52 23.39 -12.04 -30.68
C ALA A 52 22.75 -12.47 -29.35
N ALA A 53 23.55 -12.65 -28.29
CA ALA A 53 23.05 -12.99 -26.96
C ALA A 53 22.30 -11.81 -26.31
N TYR A 54 22.83 -10.60 -26.44
CA TYR A 54 22.24 -9.37 -25.93
C TYR A 54 20.88 -9.08 -26.56
N GLU A 55 20.78 -9.14 -27.89
CA GLU A 55 19.52 -8.86 -28.58
C GLU A 55 18.45 -9.91 -28.24
N ARG A 56 18.82 -11.20 -28.19
CA ARG A 56 17.90 -12.26 -27.78
C ARG A 56 17.44 -12.09 -26.33
N CYS A 57 18.35 -11.76 -25.42
CA CYS A 57 18.03 -11.53 -24.01
C CYS A 57 17.11 -10.31 -23.84
N ARG A 58 17.37 -9.22 -24.58
CA ARG A 58 16.55 -8.00 -24.60
C ARG A 58 15.15 -8.27 -25.13
N SER A 59 15.05 -8.97 -26.27
CA SER A 59 13.76 -9.32 -26.88
C SER A 59 12.93 -10.22 -25.96
N GLU A 60 13.56 -11.21 -25.33
CA GLU A 60 12.91 -12.10 -24.37
C GLU A 60 12.43 -11.33 -23.13
N ALA A 61 13.24 -10.38 -22.63
CA ALA A 61 12.88 -9.50 -21.52
C ALA A 61 11.71 -8.57 -21.87
N LEU A 62 11.71 -7.97 -23.06
CA LEU A 62 10.64 -7.10 -23.53
C LEU A 62 9.31 -7.87 -23.63
N ALA A 63 9.33 -9.06 -24.23
CA ALA A 63 8.17 -9.91 -24.39
C ALA A 63 7.62 -10.42 -23.04
N SER A 64 8.51 -10.71 -22.07
CA SER A 64 8.12 -11.32 -20.79
C SER A 64 7.78 -10.30 -19.70
N PHE A 65 8.41 -9.12 -19.72
CA PHE A 65 8.37 -8.16 -18.59
C PHE A 65 8.03 -6.72 -19.02
N GLY A 66 7.82 -6.44 -20.31
CA GLY A 66 7.48 -5.10 -20.81
C GLY A 66 8.63 -4.09 -20.78
N GLY A 67 9.86 -4.53 -20.49
CA GLY A 67 11.06 -3.70 -20.48
C GLY A 67 12.30 -4.48 -20.94
N GLY A 68 13.09 -3.90 -21.85
CA GLY A 68 14.26 -4.54 -22.48
C GLY A 68 15.60 -4.26 -21.77
N ASP A 69 15.58 -3.63 -20.60
CA ASP A 69 16.82 -3.25 -19.92
C ASP A 69 17.54 -4.49 -19.37
N LEU A 70 18.82 -4.60 -19.69
CA LEU A 70 19.69 -5.71 -19.29
C LEU A 70 20.82 -5.20 -18.41
N TYR A 71 21.39 -6.08 -17.59
CA TYR A 71 22.64 -5.85 -16.87
C TYR A 71 23.54 -7.08 -17.01
N ALA A 72 24.85 -6.92 -16.80
CA ALA A 72 25.84 -7.98 -16.94
C ALA A 72 26.51 -8.30 -15.60
N GLU A 73 26.65 -9.58 -15.28
CA GLU A 73 27.41 -10.08 -14.13
C GLU A 73 28.52 -11.02 -14.60
N LYS A 74 29.62 -11.10 -13.84
CA LYS A 74 30.66 -12.11 -14.07
C LYS A 74 30.05 -13.51 -13.92
N TYR A 75 30.23 -14.37 -14.92
CA TYR A 75 29.83 -15.76 -14.85
C TYR A 75 30.83 -16.58 -14.03
N VAL A 76 30.35 -17.35 -13.05
CA VAL A 76 31.18 -18.24 -12.24
C VAL A 76 30.94 -19.68 -12.72
N PRO A 77 31.83 -20.24 -13.55
CA PRO A 77 31.66 -21.60 -14.07
C PRO A 77 31.81 -22.61 -12.94
N ARG A 78 31.05 -23.72 -13.03
CA ARG A 78 31.16 -24.87 -12.11
C ARG A 78 31.01 -24.50 -10.63
N ALA A 79 30.22 -23.46 -10.35
CA ALA A 79 29.88 -23.10 -8.98
C ALA A 79 28.86 -24.10 -8.41
N ARG A 80 28.86 -24.26 -7.09
CA ARG A 80 27.77 -24.86 -6.33
C ARG A 80 26.76 -23.78 -5.96
N HIS A 81 25.49 -24.08 -6.11
CA HIS A 81 24.39 -23.21 -5.73
C HIS A 81 23.96 -23.58 -4.30
N ILE A 82 24.40 -22.78 -3.32
CA ILE A 82 24.12 -23.00 -1.90
C ILE A 82 23.14 -21.95 -1.39
N GLU A 83 22.19 -22.37 -0.58
CA GLU A 83 21.15 -21.51 -0.04
C GLU A 83 21.13 -21.55 1.48
N VAL A 84 20.79 -20.45 2.15
CA VAL A 84 20.59 -20.42 3.60
C VAL A 84 19.14 -20.11 3.92
N GLN A 85 18.48 -20.98 4.68
CA GLN A 85 17.16 -20.69 5.24
C GLN A 85 17.29 -19.67 6.36
N VAL A 86 16.54 -18.56 6.27
CA VAL A 86 16.48 -17.53 7.30
C VAL A 86 15.05 -17.36 7.82
N ALA A 87 14.94 -17.04 9.11
CA ALA A 87 13.73 -16.54 9.76
C ALA A 87 14.04 -15.23 10.50
N GLY A 88 13.14 -14.25 10.43
CA GLY A 88 13.23 -13.01 11.18
C GLY A 88 11.86 -12.55 11.68
N ASP A 89 11.85 -11.74 12.75
CA ASP A 89 10.62 -11.27 13.41
C ASP A 89 10.34 -9.77 13.19
N GLY A 90 11.05 -9.13 12.24
CA GLY A 90 10.90 -7.70 11.94
C GLY A 90 11.49 -6.74 12.98
N THR A 91 11.90 -7.22 14.16
CA THR A 91 12.55 -6.38 15.19
C THR A 91 14.03 -6.14 14.90
N GLY A 92 14.62 -6.94 14.01
CA GLY A 92 16.05 -7.02 13.76
C GLY A 92 16.68 -8.33 14.27
N ALA A 93 15.95 -9.12 15.07
CA ALA A 93 16.36 -10.47 15.43
C ALA A 93 16.14 -11.43 14.24
N VAL A 94 17.14 -12.26 13.97
CA VAL A 94 17.16 -13.23 12.86
C VAL A 94 17.86 -14.51 13.29
N THR A 95 17.49 -15.62 12.67
CA THR A 95 18.16 -16.92 12.83
C THR A 95 18.22 -17.67 11.50
N HIS A 96 19.07 -18.70 11.42
CA HIS A 96 19.17 -19.58 10.26
C HIS A 96 18.66 -20.99 10.60
N LEU A 97 18.18 -21.70 9.59
CA LEU A 97 17.75 -23.09 9.69
C LEU A 97 18.59 -23.99 8.75
N TRP A 98 19.90 -23.73 8.74
CA TRP A 98 20.91 -24.40 7.92
C TRP A 98 20.83 -24.11 6.42
N GLU A 99 21.84 -24.61 5.71
CA GLU A 99 22.00 -24.46 4.28
C GLU A 99 21.47 -25.65 3.47
N ARG A 100 21.13 -25.39 2.20
CA ARG A 100 20.78 -26.39 1.19
C ARG A 100 21.72 -26.30 0.00
N ASP A 101 21.93 -27.41 -0.67
CA ASP A 101 22.60 -27.49 -1.97
C ASP A 101 21.56 -27.72 -3.07
N CYS A 102 21.45 -26.75 -3.98
CA CYS A 102 20.57 -26.76 -5.14
C CYS A 102 21.35 -26.80 -6.47
N SER A 103 22.60 -27.30 -6.45
CA SER A 103 23.49 -27.29 -7.61
C SER A 103 23.01 -28.20 -8.75
N VAL A 104 22.26 -29.26 -8.44
CA VAL A 104 21.73 -30.20 -9.43
C VAL A 104 20.52 -29.57 -10.13
N GLN A 105 20.81 -28.90 -11.23
CA GLN A 105 19.85 -28.17 -12.04
C GLN A 105 20.03 -28.45 -13.53
N ARG A 106 18.95 -28.32 -14.31
CA ARG A 106 18.97 -28.39 -15.78
C ARG A 106 18.45 -27.08 -16.34
N ARG A 107 19.25 -26.37 -17.13
CA ARG A 107 18.88 -25.05 -17.72
C ARG A 107 18.27 -24.12 -16.66
N HIS A 108 18.92 -24.03 -15.49
CA HIS A 108 18.50 -23.24 -14.31
C HIS A 108 17.23 -23.72 -13.58
N GLN A 109 16.66 -24.87 -13.96
CA GLN A 109 15.58 -25.51 -13.20
C GLN A 109 16.16 -26.52 -12.21
N LYS A 110 15.93 -26.31 -10.91
CA LYS A 110 16.37 -27.21 -9.84
C LYS A 110 15.66 -28.57 -9.96
N LEU A 111 16.42 -29.67 -9.85
CA LEU A 111 15.90 -31.04 -9.96
C LEU A 111 16.02 -31.80 -8.64
N ILE A 112 17.15 -31.65 -7.95
CA ILE A 112 17.46 -32.32 -6.69
C ILE A 112 18.06 -31.32 -5.73
N GLU A 113 17.56 -31.33 -4.49
CA GLU A 113 18.04 -30.49 -3.40
C GLU A 113 18.50 -31.34 -2.22
N VAL A 114 19.57 -30.92 -1.56
CA VAL A 114 20.18 -31.66 -0.45
C VAL A 114 20.34 -30.75 0.76
N ALA A 115 19.96 -31.22 1.95
CA ALA A 115 20.23 -30.53 3.21
C ALA A 115 20.81 -31.49 4.26
N PRO A 116 21.85 -31.10 5.03
CA PRO A 116 22.69 -29.92 4.80
C PRO A 116 23.53 -30.07 3.52
N ALA A 117 24.19 -28.99 3.06
CA ALA A 117 25.01 -29.06 1.85
C ALA A 117 26.18 -30.06 2.02
N PRO A 118 26.31 -31.08 1.15
CA PRO A 118 27.31 -32.13 1.32
C PRO A 118 28.72 -31.62 1.02
N ALA A 119 29.75 -32.19 1.65
CA ALA A 119 31.16 -31.85 1.38
C ALA A 119 31.51 -30.34 1.39
N LEU A 120 30.72 -29.50 2.08
CA LEU A 120 30.99 -28.07 2.23
C LEU A 120 31.96 -27.85 3.40
N PRO A 121 33.12 -27.18 3.21
CA PRO A 121 34.06 -26.94 4.30
C PRO A 121 33.40 -26.14 5.43
N GLY A 122 33.62 -26.54 6.69
CA GLY A 122 32.96 -25.92 7.86
C GLY A 122 33.11 -24.40 7.91
N ARG A 123 34.32 -23.89 7.60
CA ARG A 123 34.57 -22.44 7.53
C ARG A 123 33.75 -21.71 6.46
N VAL A 124 33.48 -22.36 5.33
CA VAL A 124 32.69 -21.78 4.23
C VAL A 124 31.21 -21.79 4.64
N ARG A 125 30.74 -22.88 5.25
CA ARG A 125 29.40 -22.96 5.85
C ARG A 125 29.18 -21.82 6.84
N ASP A 126 30.05 -21.68 7.83
CA ASP A 126 29.91 -20.66 8.88
C ASP A 126 29.89 -19.25 8.27
N ALA A 127 30.72 -18.99 7.26
CA ALA A 127 30.76 -17.70 6.57
C ALA A 127 29.49 -17.41 5.76
N LEU A 128 28.89 -18.42 5.11
CA LEU A 128 27.61 -18.29 4.40
C LEU A 128 26.46 -18.00 5.36
N LEU A 129 26.39 -18.74 6.47
CA LEU A 129 25.38 -18.55 7.51
C LEU A 129 25.47 -17.14 8.11
N ASP A 130 26.67 -16.70 8.50
CA ASP A 130 26.91 -15.34 9.00
C ASP A 130 26.54 -14.25 7.97
N ALA A 131 26.92 -14.44 6.70
CA ALA A 131 26.59 -13.50 5.64
C ALA A 131 25.07 -13.34 5.47
N ALA A 132 24.32 -14.45 5.45
CA ALA A 132 22.86 -14.45 5.36
C ALA A 132 22.22 -13.72 6.55
N LEU A 133 22.66 -14.01 7.77
CA LEU A 133 22.14 -13.35 8.99
C LEU A 133 22.47 -11.85 9.01
N ARG A 134 23.68 -11.44 8.63
CA ARG A 134 24.04 -10.02 8.54
C ARG A 134 23.18 -9.26 7.54
N MET A 135 22.89 -9.87 6.39
CA MET A 135 21.98 -9.28 5.41
C MET A 135 20.56 -9.15 5.97
N ALA A 136 20.02 -10.22 6.53
CA ALA A 136 18.66 -10.24 7.07
C ALA A 136 18.47 -9.27 8.25
N ALA A 137 19.40 -9.24 9.21
CA ALA A 137 19.36 -8.32 10.35
C ALA A 137 19.39 -6.86 9.89
N ARG A 138 20.23 -6.53 8.90
CA ARG A 138 20.39 -5.15 8.40
C ARG A 138 19.10 -4.60 7.79
N VAL A 139 18.30 -5.45 7.16
CA VAL A 139 17.01 -5.05 6.56
C VAL A 139 15.82 -5.25 7.50
N ARG A 140 16.06 -5.69 8.74
CA ARG A 140 15.02 -6.09 9.70
C ARG A 140 14.03 -7.07 9.07
N TYR A 141 14.57 -8.15 8.54
CA TYR A 141 13.81 -9.16 7.80
C TYR A 141 12.63 -9.70 8.63
N ASP A 142 11.47 -9.85 8.01
CA ASP A 142 10.21 -10.25 8.64
C ASP A 142 9.61 -11.46 7.92
N GLY A 143 9.47 -12.57 8.64
CA GLY A 143 9.03 -13.87 8.11
C GLY A 143 10.18 -14.79 7.68
N LEU A 144 9.90 -15.66 6.69
CA LEU A 144 10.88 -16.61 6.14
C LEU A 144 11.48 -16.10 4.83
N GLY A 145 12.74 -16.42 4.61
CA GLY A 145 13.44 -16.10 3.37
C GLY A 145 14.56 -17.08 3.07
N THR A 146 14.96 -17.15 1.81
CA THR A 146 16.17 -17.86 1.39
C THR A 146 17.18 -16.88 0.85
N PHE A 147 18.43 -16.98 1.31
CA PHE A 147 19.56 -16.24 0.78
C PHE A 147 20.44 -17.19 -0.03
N GLU A 148 20.58 -16.91 -1.32
CA GLU A 148 21.25 -17.78 -2.30
C GLU A 148 22.68 -17.29 -2.58
N PHE A 149 23.59 -18.25 -2.74
CA PHE A 149 25.01 -18.03 -2.94
C PHE A 149 25.57 -18.97 -4.01
N LEU A 150 26.53 -18.45 -4.78
CA LEU A 150 27.41 -19.26 -5.62
C LEU A 150 28.69 -19.55 -4.83
N VAL A 151 29.09 -20.81 -4.75
CA VAL A 151 30.30 -21.26 -4.04
C VAL A 151 31.24 -21.95 -5.01
N ALA A 152 32.50 -21.49 -5.09
CA ALA A 152 33.55 -22.11 -5.88
C ALA A 152 34.79 -22.34 -5.01
N GLY A 153 35.02 -23.60 -4.62
CA GLY A 153 36.05 -23.95 -3.65
C GLY A 153 35.76 -23.33 -2.28
N GLU A 154 36.51 -22.28 -1.94
CA GLU A 154 36.39 -21.57 -0.66
C GLU A 154 35.86 -20.15 -0.80
N GLU A 155 35.69 -19.69 -2.04
CA GLU A 155 35.10 -18.40 -2.35
C GLU A 155 33.59 -18.55 -2.52
N PHE A 156 32.86 -17.52 -2.11
CA PHE A 156 31.43 -17.45 -2.32
C PHE A 156 31.00 -16.03 -2.70
N TRP A 157 29.89 -15.94 -3.41
CA TRP A 157 29.25 -14.69 -3.80
C TRP A 157 27.75 -14.79 -3.58
N PHE A 158 27.17 -13.75 -3.00
CA PHE A 158 25.72 -13.60 -2.91
C PHE A 158 25.13 -13.50 -4.31
N LEU A 159 24.07 -14.28 -4.55
CA LEU A 159 23.35 -14.34 -5.81
C LEU A 159 22.05 -13.53 -5.72
N GLU A 160 21.13 -13.97 -4.86
CA GLU A 160 19.86 -13.29 -4.62
C GLU A 160 19.26 -13.65 -3.25
N ALA A 161 18.23 -12.92 -2.85
CA ALA A 161 17.41 -13.27 -1.69
C ALA A 161 15.96 -13.44 -2.14
N ASN A 162 15.37 -14.60 -1.88
CA ASN A 162 13.99 -14.92 -2.21
C ASN A 162 13.10 -14.68 -0.99
N PRO A 163 12.26 -13.61 -0.97
CA PRO A 163 11.49 -13.25 0.20
C PRO A 163 10.18 -14.03 0.35
N ARG A 164 10.29 -15.36 0.24
CA ARG A 164 9.17 -16.30 0.21
C ARG A 164 9.64 -17.69 0.65
N LEU A 165 8.69 -18.52 1.03
CA LEU A 165 8.93 -19.96 1.17
C LEU A 165 9.29 -20.55 -0.21
N GLN A 166 10.34 -21.37 -0.26
CA GLN A 166 10.75 -22.05 -1.48
C GLN A 166 10.24 -23.48 -1.54
N VAL A 167 10.22 -24.07 -2.74
CA VAL A 167 9.65 -25.41 -2.99
C VAL A 167 10.37 -26.48 -2.17
N GLU A 168 11.68 -26.31 -2.05
CA GLU A 168 12.70 -27.11 -1.37
C GLU A 168 12.84 -26.82 0.14
N HIS A 169 11.92 -26.06 0.75
CA HIS A 169 11.92 -25.87 2.21
C HIS A 169 11.83 -27.20 2.99
N THR A 170 11.25 -28.23 2.37
CA THR A 170 11.02 -29.56 2.95
C THR A 170 12.29 -30.26 3.40
N VAL A 171 13.42 -30.14 2.69
CA VAL A 171 14.69 -30.75 3.14
C VAL A 171 15.21 -30.09 4.41
N THR A 172 14.96 -28.79 4.58
CA THR A 172 15.26 -28.08 5.82
C THR A 172 14.35 -28.55 6.96
N GLU A 173 13.06 -28.74 6.70
CA GLU A 173 12.14 -29.31 7.70
C GLU A 173 12.58 -30.70 8.16
N GLU A 174 12.97 -31.57 7.22
CA GLU A 174 13.37 -32.94 7.53
C GLU A 174 14.61 -33.02 8.42
N ILE A 175 15.62 -32.14 8.23
CA ILE A 175 16.82 -32.16 9.06
C ILE A 175 16.68 -31.41 10.39
N THR A 176 15.75 -30.46 10.49
CA THR A 176 15.58 -29.61 11.69
C THR A 176 14.39 -30.01 12.57
N GLY A 177 13.38 -30.67 11.99
CA GLY A 177 12.08 -30.94 12.63
C GLY A 177 11.18 -29.71 12.78
N VAL A 178 11.55 -28.57 12.18
CA VAL A 178 10.77 -27.34 12.23
C VAL A 178 9.75 -27.33 11.12
N ASP A 179 8.47 -27.11 11.46
CA ASP A 179 7.40 -26.79 10.51
C ASP A 179 7.52 -25.32 10.11
N LEU A 180 8.06 -25.08 8.92
CA LEU A 180 8.38 -23.74 8.42
C LEU A 180 7.12 -22.96 8.09
N VAL A 181 6.08 -23.61 7.54
CA VAL A 181 4.81 -22.95 7.22
C VAL A 181 4.15 -22.43 8.50
N LYS A 182 4.12 -23.26 9.55
CA LYS A 182 3.60 -22.87 10.86
C LYS A 182 4.42 -21.75 11.49
N ALA A 183 5.74 -21.82 11.43
CA ALA A 183 6.61 -20.75 11.93
C ALA A 183 6.33 -19.42 11.20
N GLN A 184 6.19 -19.46 9.87
CA GLN A 184 5.88 -18.28 9.06
C GLN A 184 4.54 -17.64 9.44
N ILE A 185 3.49 -18.45 9.60
CA ILE A 185 2.17 -17.96 10.02
C ILE A 185 2.24 -17.29 11.39
N ARG A 186 2.96 -17.88 12.35
CA ARG A 186 3.06 -17.34 13.71
C ARG A 186 3.89 -16.04 13.77
N LEU A 187 4.98 -15.96 13.02
CA LEU A 187 5.75 -14.72 12.86
C LEU A 187 4.86 -13.60 12.26
N ALA A 188 4.08 -13.92 11.22
CA ALA A 188 3.14 -12.97 10.61
C ALA A 188 2.00 -12.52 11.56
N LEU A 189 1.68 -13.33 12.58
CA LEU A 189 0.74 -12.96 13.64
C LEU A 189 1.38 -12.13 14.76
N GLY A 190 2.67 -11.80 14.66
CA GLY A 190 3.41 -10.93 15.58
C GLY A 190 4.10 -11.67 16.73
N GLU A 191 4.21 -13.00 16.68
CA GLU A 191 5.09 -13.72 17.61
C GLU A 191 6.56 -13.49 17.26
N ASP A 192 7.44 -13.45 18.26
CA ASP A 192 8.89 -13.33 18.05
C ASP A 192 9.56 -14.69 17.79
N LEU A 193 10.86 -14.67 17.47
CA LEU A 193 11.63 -15.90 17.23
C LEU A 193 11.59 -16.87 18.43
N ALA A 194 11.54 -16.37 19.67
CA ALA A 194 11.45 -17.21 20.85
C ALA A 194 10.09 -17.90 20.96
N GLY A 195 9.00 -17.18 20.70
CA GLY A 195 7.63 -17.69 20.69
C GLY A 195 7.43 -18.82 19.69
N VAL A 196 8.08 -18.75 18.53
CA VAL A 196 8.04 -19.82 17.51
C VAL A 196 9.07 -20.93 17.72
N GLY A 197 9.89 -20.87 18.78
CA GLY A 197 10.87 -21.90 19.13
C GLY A 197 12.19 -21.81 18.34
N LEU A 198 12.51 -20.63 17.80
CA LEU A 198 13.65 -20.33 16.93
C LEU A 198 14.58 -19.25 17.51
N ALA A 199 14.61 -19.09 18.83
CA ALA A 199 15.54 -18.16 19.52
C ALA A 199 17.02 -18.47 19.24
N ALA A 200 17.34 -19.71 18.88
CA ALA A 200 18.65 -20.14 18.41
C ALA A 200 18.48 -21.04 17.18
N PRO A 201 19.51 -21.20 16.33
CA PRO A 201 19.45 -22.13 15.21
C PRO A 201 19.14 -23.56 15.68
N PRO A 202 18.15 -24.25 15.10
CA PRO A 202 17.84 -25.63 15.46
C PRO A 202 19.00 -26.56 15.09
N ALA A 203 19.16 -27.69 15.80
CA ALA A 203 20.16 -28.67 15.43
C ALA A 203 19.75 -29.40 14.13
N ALA A 204 20.69 -29.57 13.20
CA ALA A 204 20.49 -30.43 12.03
C ALA A 204 20.82 -31.89 12.37
N SER A 205 20.03 -32.82 11.85
CA SER A 205 20.22 -34.26 12.06
C SER A 205 20.00 -35.07 10.78
N GLY A 206 21.02 -35.81 10.38
CA GLY A 206 21.03 -36.63 9.16
C GLY A 206 21.19 -35.78 7.90
N CYS A 207 20.82 -36.37 6.77
CA CYS A 207 20.80 -35.77 5.44
C CYS A 207 19.44 -36.01 4.80
N ALA A 208 18.87 -34.98 4.16
CA ALA A 208 17.65 -35.06 3.39
C ALA A 208 17.93 -34.75 1.92
N VAL A 209 17.34 -35.53 1.02
CA VAL A 209 17.38 -35.34 -0.43
C VAL A 209 15.95 -35.16 -0.91
N GLN A 210 15.63 -34.04 -1.54
CA GLN A 210 14.39 -33.84 -2.27
C GLN A 210 14.63 -34.06 -3.76
N VAL A 211 13.67 -34.70 -4.42
CA VAL A 211 13.62 -34.91 -5.85
C VAL A 211 12.34 -34.32 -6.42
N ARG A 212 12.45 -33.51 -7.49
CA ARG A 212 11.32 -32.90 -8.20
C ARG A 212 10.82 -33.78 -9.33
N VAL A 213 9.75 -34.53 -9.10
CA VAL A 213 9.10 -35.36 -10.11
C VAL A 213 8.20 -34.48 -10.97
N ASN A 214 8.60 -34.27 -12.22
CA ASN A 214 7.92 -33.43 -13.19
C ASN A 214 7.18 -34.29 -14.23
N THR A 215 6.08 -33.77 -14.77
CA THR A 215 5.35 -34.33 -15.91
C THR A 215 6.02 -33.90 -17.22
N GLU A 216 7.20 -34.46 -17.47
CA GLU A 216 8.00 -34.19 -18.67
C GLU A 216 8.83 -35.42 -19.06
N THR A 217 9.17 -35.55 -20.34
CA THR A 217 10.24 -36.45 -20.81
C THR A 217 11.47 -35.65 -21.20
N ILE A 218 12.63 -36.29 -21.24
CA ILE A 218 13.90 -35.65 -21.61
C ILE A 218 14.39 -36.24 -22.92
N ASP A 219 14.63 -35.38 -23.91
CA ASP A 219 15.24 -35.78 -25.17
C ASP A 219 16.75 -36.04 -24.99
N ALA A 220 17.39 -36.69 -25.96
CA ALA A 220 18.82 -37.03 -25.90
C ALA A 220 19.75 -35.80 -25.81
N ASP A 221 19.28 -34.62 -26.22
CA ASP A 221 19.98 -33.34 -26.12
C ASP A 221 19.71 -32.59 -24.80
N GLY A 222 18.90 -33.19 -23.90
CA GLY A 222 18.55 -32.64 -22.60
C GLY A 222 17.40 -31.64 -22.64
N THR A 223 16.72 -31.48 -23.78
CA THR A 223 15.54 -30.63 -23.89
C THR A 223 14.34 -31.30 -23.18
N PRO A 224 13.72 -30.64 -22.19
CA PRO A 224 12.51 -31.17 -21.57
C PRO A 224 11.31 -30.99 -22.49
N ARG A 225 10.51 -32.04 -22.61
CA ARG A 225 9.20 -31.98 -23.23
C ARG A 225 8.10 -32.20 -22.19
N PRO A 226 7.37 -31.16 -21.79
CA PRO A 226 6.22 -31.29 -20.91
C PRO A 226 5.21 -32.32 -21.44
N ARG A 227 4.51 -32.99 -20.54
CA ARG A 227 3.51 -34.00 -20.82
C ARG A 227 2.25 -33.66 -20.05
N ALA A 228 1.10 -33.82 -20.70
CA ALA A 228 -0.20 -33.70 -20.07
C ALA A 228 -1.04 -34.95 -20.38
N GLY A 229 -1.95 -35.28 -19.48
CA GLY A 229 -2.83 -36.43 -19.63
C GLY A 229 -3.56 -36.71 -18.33
N THR A 230 -4.19 -37.88 -18.24
CA THR A 230 -4.87 -38.30 -17.02
C THR A 230 -3.96 -39.28 -16.28
N LEU A 231 -3.73 -39.05 -14.99
CA LEU A 231 -3.03 -40.00 -14.13
C LEU A 231 -3.94 -41.22 -13.91
N THR A 232 -3.75 -42.30 -14.67
CA THR A 232 -4.60 -43.50 -14.58
C THR A 232 -4.32 -44.35 -13.35
N ALA A 233 -3.07 -44.30 -12.86
CA ALA A 233 -2.65 -44.81 -11.57
C ALA A 233 -1.72 -43.78 -10.91
N PHE A 234 -1.85 -43.62 -9.60
CA PHE A 234 -1.00 -42.72 -8.82
C PHE A 234 -0.92 -43.20 -7.37
N ALA A 235 0.21 -43.82 -7.01
CA ALA A 235 0.51 -44.28 -5.65
C ALA A 235 1.87 -43.73 -5.21
N PRO A 236 1.90 -42.65 -4.42
CA PRO A 236 3.13 -42.12 -3.86
C PRO A 236 3.86 -43.12 -2.98
N PRO A 237 5.21 -43.14 -2.99
CA PRO A 237 5.98 -43.98 -2.07
C PRO A 237 5.75 -43.53 -0.63
N SER A 238 5.87 -44.47 0.31
CA SER A 238 5.65 -44.23 1.73
C SER A 238 6.64 -45.03 2.58
N GLY A 239 6.70 -44.74 3.88
CA GLY A 239 7.54 -45.47 4.83
C GLY A 239 8.48 -44.56 5.62
N PRO A 240 9.22 -45.13 6.59
CA PRO A 240 10.10 -44.34 7.46
C PRO A 240 11.17 -43.59 6.65
N GLY A 241 11.27 -42.28 6.89
CA GLY A 241 12.25 -41.43 6.23
C GLY A 241 11.93 -41.12 4.76
N VAL A 242 10.69 -41.37 4.30
CA VAL A 242 10.18 -40.94 2.99
C VAL A 242 8.95 -40.06 3.21
N ARG A 243 8.98 -38.84 2.70
CA ARG A 243 7.88 -37.87 2.68
C ARG A 243 7.57 -37.51 1.23
N VAL A 244 6.29 -37.41 0.88
CA VAL A 244 5.86 -36.95 -0.43
C VAL A 244 4.88 -35.79 -0.28
N ASP A 245 5.25 -34.65 -0.87
CA ASP A 245 4.37 -33.50 -1.01
C ASP A 245 3.91 -33.44 -2.48
N THR A 246 2.63 -33.64 -2.74
CA THR A 246 2.07 -33.69 -4.09
C THR A 246 0.63 -33.20 -4.11
N TYR A 247 0.18 -32.70 -5.26
CA TYR A 247 -1.24 -32.48 -5.55
C TYR A 247 -1.88 -33.62 -6.35
N GLY A 248 -1.09 -34.59 -6.82
CA GLY A 248 -1.53 -35.66 -7.71
C GLY A 248 -2.40 -36.69 -6.99
N TYR A 249 -3.36 -37.26 -7.72
CA TYR A 249 -4.16 -38.41 -7.32
C TYR A 249 -4.69 -39.13 -8.56
N ALA A 250 -5.08 -40.40 -8.43
CA ALA A 250 -5.61 -41.18 -9.55
C ALA A 250 -6.88 -40.52 -10.13
N GLY A 251 -6.92 -40.37 -11.46
CA GLY A 251 -7.95 -39.65 -12.20
C GLY A 251 -7.68 -38.16 -12.40
N TYR A 252 -6.62 -37.60 -11.80
CA TYR A 252 -6.27 -36.20 -11.99
C TYR A 252 -5.80 -35.94 -13.44
N ARG A 253 -6.33 -34.90 -14.08
CA ARG A 253 -5.95 -34.48 -15.45
C ARG A 253 -4.91 -33.37 -15.37
N THR A 254 -3.66 -33.70 -15.68
CA THR A 254 -2.57 -32.74 -15.77
C THR A 254 -2.74 -31.84 -17.00
N SER A 255 -2.19 -30.63 -16.95
CA SER A 255 -2.42 -29.59 -17.96
C SER A 255 -1.12 -28.84 -18.21
N LEU A 256 -0.77 -28.64 -19.49
CA LEU A 256 0.40 -27.87 -19.91
C LEU A 256 0.30 -26.37 -19.60
N ARG A 257 -0.84 -25.91 -19.07
CA ARG A 257 -1.06 -24.53 -18.62
C ARG A 257 -0.35 -24.17 -17.30
N TYR A 258 0.13 -25.16 -16.55
CA TYR A 258 0.74 -24.98 -15.22
C TYR A 258 2.14 -25.59 -15.18
N ASP A 259 2.89 -25.31 -14.10
CA ASP A 259 4.22 -25.88 -13.88
C ASP A 259 4.18 -27.42 -13.90
N PRO A 260 5.18 -28.09 -14.50
CA PRO A 260 5.14 -29.54 -14.65
C PRO A 260 5.42 -30.32 -13.36
N LEU A 261 5.86 -29.68 -12.26
CA LEU A 261 6.15 -30.35 -10.99
C LEU A 261 4.91 -31.05 -10.44
N LEU A 262 4.90 -32.38 -10.47
CA LEU A 262 3.79 -33.21 -9.99
C LEU A 262 3.94 -33.59 -8.52
N ALA A 263 5.15 -33.93 -8.10
CA ALA A 263 5.42 -34.37 -6.74
C ALA A 263 6.85 -34.02 -6.30
N LYS A 264 7.02 -33.77 -5.01
CA LYS A 264 8.32 -33.67 -4.36
C LYS A 264 8.49 -34.93 -3.52
N VAL A 265 9.49 -35.73 -3.82
CA VAL A 265 9.84 -36.93 -3.03
C VAL A 265 11.03 -36.58 -2.16
N ILE A 266 10.87 -36.63 -0.85
CA ILE A 266 11.89 -36.27 0.13
C ILE A 266 12.31 -37.53 0.88
N ALA A 267 13.59 -37.87 0.82
CA ALA A 267 14.17 -38.98 1.54
C ALA A 267 15.19 -38.48 2.55
N ARG A 268 15.02 -38.84 3.82
CA ARG A 268 15.95 -38.51 4.90
C ARG A 268 16.68 -39.75 5.38
N ALA A 269 18.00 -39.72 5.53
CA ALA A 269 18.83 -40.78 6.11
C ALA A 269 20.00 -40.20 6.92
N GLU A 270 20.94 -41.05 7.34
CA GLU A 270 22.12 -40.67 8.12
C GLU A 270 23.13 -39.81 7.33
N ASP A 271 23.28 -40.05 6.04
CA ASP A 271 24.21 -39.36 5.14
C ASP A 271 23.66 -39.28 3.71
N LEU A 272 24.38 -38.58 2.82
CA LEU A 272 23.97 -38.39 1.43
C LEU A 272 23.86 -39.72 0.66
N PRO A 273 24.85 -40.64 0.68
CA PRO A 273 24.70 -41.94 0.02
C PRO A 273 23.45 -42.71 0.45
N ALA A 274 23.16 -42.78 1.76
CA ALA A 274 21.98 -43.47 2.26
C ALA A 274 20.68 -42.76 1.87
N ALA A 275 20.65 -41.42 1.91
CA ALA A 275 19.48 -40.62 1.53
C ALA A 275 19.21 -40.72 0.01
N ALA A 276 20.26 -40.70 -0.81
CA ALA A 276 20.19 -40.89 -2.25
C ALA A 276 19.69 -42.29 -2.61
N ALA A 277 20.20 -43.34 -1.95
CA ALA A 277 19.74 -44.71 -2.14
C ALA A 277 18.26 -44.87 -1.74
N ARG A 278 17.84 -44.22 -0.64
CA ARG A 278 16.44 -44.21 -0.19
C ARG A 278 15.54 -43.46 -1.18
N ALA A 279 15.95 -42.29 -1.67
CA ALA A 279 15.24 -41.55 -2.71
C ALA A 279 15.10 -42.39 -3.99
N HIS A 280 16.18 -43.06 -4.41
CA HIS A 280 16.17 -43.93 -5.58
C HIS A 280 15.19 -45.09 -5.44
N GLY A 281 15.16 -45.76 -4.27
CA GLY A 281 14.18 -46.80 -3.95
C GLY A 281 12.74 -46.27 -3.97
N ALA A 282 12.50 -45.12 -3.30
CA ALA A 282 11.20 -44.47 -3.27
C ALA A 282 10.69 -44.10 -4.68
N LEU A 283 11.56 -43.64 -5.59
CA LEU A 283 11.18 -43.41 -6.98
C LEU A 283 10.81 -44.69 -7.72
N GLY A 284 11.44 -45.83 -7.40
CA GLY A 284 11.07 -47.12 -7.98
C GLY A 284 9.72 -47.66 -7.47
N GLU A 285 9.33 -47.25 -6.26
CA GLU A 285 8.02 -47.55 -5.64
C GLU A 285 6.92 -46.54 -6.05
N PHE A 286 7.27 -45.47 -6.78
CA PHE A 286 6.28 -44.47 -7.16
C PHE A 286 5.51 -44.95 -8.40
N GLU A 287 4.29 -45.46 -8.19
CA GLU A 287 3.41 -45.84 -9.28
C GLU A 287 2.78 -44.58 -9.90
N ILE A 288 3.14 -44.27 -11.14
CA ILE A 288 2.54 -43.19 -11.94
C ILE A 288 2.26 -43.74 -13.34
N ALA A 289 0.99 -43.78 -13.74
CA ALA A 289 0.58 -44.22 -15.07
C ALA A 289 -0.25 -43.16 -15.79
N GLY A 290 -0.24 -43.20 -17.14
CA GLY A 290 -1.02 -42.30 -18.00
C GLY A 290 -0.33 -40.98 -18.38
N VAL A 291 0.73 -40.57 -17.67
CA VAL A 291 1.57 -39.41 -18.03
C VAL A 291 3.03 -39.74 -17.76
N ALA A 292 3.91 -39.53 -18.74
CA ALA A 292 5.34 -39.74 -18.58
C ALA A 292 5.97 -38.66 -17.67
N THR A 293 7.01 -39.05 -16.93
CA THR A 293 7.63 -38.21 -15.89
C THR A 293 9.16 -38.17 -15.99
N SER A 294 9.77 -37.26 -15.25
CA SER A 294 11.22 -37.09 -15.16
C SER A 294 11.94 -38.17 -14.33
N ILE A 295 11.21 -39.14 -13.74
CA ILE A 295 11.77 -40.19 -12.88
C ILE A 295 13.01 -40.90 -13.47
N PRO A 296 13.02 -41.27 -14.77
CA PRO A 296 14.20 -41.80 -15.44
C PRO A 296 15.51 -41.06 -15.16
N LEU A 297 15.54 -39.76 -15.47
CA LEU A 297 16.71 -38.90 -15.29
C LEU A 297 17.08 -38.78 -13.81
N LEU A 298 16.07 -38.65 -12.94
CA LEU A 298 16.27 -38.48 -11.51
C LEU A 298 16.92 -39.72 -10.87
N GLN A 299 16.52 -40.93 -11.29
CA GLN A 299 17.16 -42.17 -10.86
C GLN A 299 18.62 -42.26 -11.35
N GLY A 300 18.90 -41.84 -12.59
CA GLY A 300 20.26 -41.75 -13.11
C GLY A 300 21.15 -40.85 -12.26
N ILE A 301 20.66 -39.66 -11.90
CA ILE A 301 21.38 -38.72 -11.03
C ILE A 301 21.66 -39.31 -9.66
N LEU A 302 20.66 -39.90 -9.00
CA LEU A 302 20.79 -40.44 -7.64
C LEU A 302 21.80 -41.60 -7.57
N ARG A 303 21.96 -42.35 -8.65
CA ARG A 303 22.92 -43.47 -8.75
C ARG A 303 24.33 -43.03 -9.14
N HIS A 304 24.49 -41.82 -9.67
CA HIS A 304 25.76 -41.38 -10.20
C HIS A 304 26.81 -41.20 -9.09
N PRO A 305 28.01 -41.81 -9.17
CA PRO A 305 29.01 -41.76 -8.10
C PRO A 305 29.42 -40.35 -7.68
N ALA A 306 29.49 -39.40 -8.64
CA ALA A 306 29.86 -38.02 -8.32
C ALA A 306 28.79 -37.28 -7.49
N PHE A 307 27.51 -37.62 -7.67
CA PHE A 307 26.44 -37.09 -6.83
C PHE A 307 26.54 -37.65 -5.41
N ALA A 308 26.69 -38.97 -5.26
CA ALA A 308 26.84 -39.62 -3.95
C ALA A 308 28.06 -39.13 -3.16
N ALA A 309 29.13 -38.71 -3.85
CA ALA A 309 30.31 -38.10 -3.25
C ALA A 309 30.12 -36.64 -2.79
N GLY A 310 28.98 -36.00 -3.12
CA GLY A 310 28.69 -34.61 -2.78
C GLY A 310 29.41 -33.57 -3.65
N GLY A 311 29.90 -33.97 -4.83
CA GLY A 311 30.71 -33.14 -5.72
C GLY A 311 29.97 -32.52 -6.90
N ALA A 312 28.63 -32.54 -6.92
CA ALA A 312 27.85 -32.00 -8.01
C ALA A 312 27.89 -30.46 -8.02
N ASP A 313 28.33 -29.89 -9.13
CA ASP A 313 28.28 -28.45 -9.42
C ASP A 313 27.13 -28.13 -10.39
N THR A 314 26.96 -26.86 -10.73
CA THR A 314 25.90 -26.40 -11.65
C THR A 314 26.04 -26.86 -13.10
N SER A 315 27.16 -27.47 -13.51
CA SER A 315 27.32 -28.10 -14.84
C SER A 315 27.10 -29.62 -14.82
N PHE A 316 27.04 -30.25 -13.64
CA PHE A 316 26.95 -31.69 -13.47
C PHE A 316 25.94 -32.40 -14.40
N VAL A 317 24.69 -31.92 -14.46
CA VAL A 317 23.66 -32.57 -15.29
C VAL A 317 23.99 -32.44 -16.78
N ALA A 318 24.54 -31.31 -17.21
CA ALA A 318 24.92 -31.09 -18.61
C ALA A 318 26.13 -31.95 -19.00
N ASP A 319 27.12 -32.05 -18.11
CA ASP A 319 28.37 -32.79 -18.35
C ASP A 319 28.15 -34.31 -18.40
N HIS A 320 27.18 -34.84 -17.65
CA HIS A 320 26.92 -36.28 -17.52
C HIS A 320 25.63 -36.74 -18.19
N LEU A 321 24.91 -35.87 -18.92
CA LEU A 321 23.56 -36.17 -19.43
C LEU A 321 23.44 -37.53 -20.16
N PRO A 322 24.35 -37.93 -21.07
CA PRO A 322 24.26 -39.23 -21.74
C PRO A 322 24.32 -40.40 -20.75
N GLU A 323 25.20 -40.31 -19.75
CA GLU A 323 25.36 -41.33 -18.69
C GLU A 323 24.16 -41.36 -17.74
N LEU A 324 23.51 -40.21 -17.51
CA LEU A 324 22.33 -40.10 -16.65
C LEU A 324 21.05 -40.66 -17.29
N LEU A 325 21.00 -40.71 -18.62
CA LEU A 325 19.91 -41.29 -19.39
C LEU A 325 20.16 -42.78 -19.74
N ASP A 326 21.39 -43.26 -19.59
CA ASP A 326 21.79 -44.63 -19.91
C ASP A 326 21.60 -45.57 -18.69
N GLY A 327 20.68 -46.53 -18.80
CA GLY A 327 20.48 -47.59 -17.81
C GLY A 327 19.03 -48.01 -17.59
N GLU A 328 18.83 -49.23 -17.10
CA GLU A 328 17.50 -49.69 -16.70
C GLU A 328 17.02 -48.95 -15.44
N HIS A 329 15.82 -48.37 -15.53
CA HIS A 329 15.13 -47.70 -14.43
C HIS A 329 14.53 -48.70 -13.47
N LEU A 330 14.75 -48.51 -12.16
CA LEU A 330 14.14 -49.35 -11.14
C LEU A 330 12.63 -49.07 -11.09
N ARG A 331 11.81 -50.10 -11.29
CA ARG A 331 10.35 -50.04 -11.17
C ARG A 331 9.84 -51.30 -10.47
N TYR A 332 9.04 -51.15 -9.41
CA TYR A 332 8.45 -52.29 -8.69
C TYR A 332 7.09 -52.75 -9.24
N TYR A 333 6.52 -52.04 -10.21
CA TYR A 333 5.23 -52.35 -10.82
C TYR A 333 5.38 -52.68 -12.31
N PRO A 334 4.70 -53.73 -12.83
CA PRO A 334 4.70 -54.04 -14.26
C PRO A 334 3.91 -52.98 -15.04
N GLU A 335 4.38 -52.63 -16.24
CA GLU A 335 3.62 -51.80 -17.18
C GLU A 335 2.26 -52.47 -17.46
N THR A 336 1.17 -51.89 -16.96
CA THR A 336 -0.12 -52.09 -17.61
C THR A 336 0.01 -51.38 -18.94
N ALA A 337 0.08 -52.19 -20.01
CA ALA A 337 0.30 -51.74 -21.38
C ALA A 337 -0.35 -50.38 -21.62
N ALA A 338 0.47 -49.42 -22.02
CA ALA A 338 -0.01 -48.23 -22.67
C ALA A 338 -0.99 -48.70 -23.76
N HIS A 339 -2.27 -48.39 -23.62
CA HIS A 339 -3.00 -47.98 -24.80
C HIS A 339 -2.30 -46.69 -25.23
N GLU A 340 -1.25 -46.84 -26.04
CA GLU A 340 -1.05 -45.92 -27.14
C GLU A 340 -2.39 -45.93 -27.88
N ALA A 341 -3.27 -45.00 -27.52
CA ALA A 341 -4.10 -44.42 -28.54
C ALA A 341 -3.08 -43.81 -29.50
N GLU A 342 -2.69 -44.58 -30.53
CA GLU A 342 -2.19 -43.98 -31.75
C GLU A 342 -3.13 -42.80 -32.02
N PRO A 343 -2.62 -41.55 -32.17
CA PRO A 343 -3.46 -40.54 -32.77
C PRO A 343 -3.92 -41.17 -34.08
N GLU A 344 -5.24 -41.27 -34.30
CA GLU A 344 -5.79 -41.69 -35.58
C GLU A 344 -4.96 -40.97 -36.64
N ALA A 345 -4.16 -41.72 -37.39
CA ALA A 345 -3.41 -41.18 -38.49
C ALA A 345 -4.48 -40.60 -39.41
N VAL A 346 -4.58 -39.27 -39.43
CA VAL A 346 -5.42 -38.56 -40.40
C VAL A 346 -4.99 -39.13 -41.74
N ALA A 347 -5.93 -39.79 -42.41
CA ALA A 347 -5.69 -40.43 -43.70
C ALA A 347 -5.02 -39.38 -44.59
N VAL A 348 -3.75 -39.59 -44.95
CA VAL A 348 -3.05 -38.71 -45.88
C VAL A 348 -3.87 -38.75 -47.17
N PRO A 349 -4.54 -37.65 -47.57
CA PRO A 349 -5.33 -37.64 -48.80
C PRO A 349 -4.42 -37.96 -49.99
N ASP A 350 -4.98 -38.52 -51.05
CA ASP A 350 -4.25 -38.87 -52.28
C ASP A 350 -3.63 -37.60 -52.88
N VAL A 351 -2.33 -37.38 -52.66
CA VAL A 351 -1.66 -36.12 -52.97
C VAL A 351 -1.20 -36.12 -54.43
N PRO A 352 -1.53 -35.09 -55.23
CA PRO A 352 -1.01 -34.96 -56.60
C PRO A 352 0.53 -34.95 -56.64
N PRO A 353 1.18 -35.68 -57.58
CA PRO A 353 2.63 -35.64 -57.73
C PRO A 353 3.12 -34.22 -58.02
N GLY A 354 4.08 -33.73 -57.24
CA GLY A 354 4.70 -32.40 -57.44
C GLY A 354 4.30 -31.31 -56.42
N THR A 355 3.44 -31.61 -55.44
CA THR A 355 3.08 -30.66 -54.37
C THR A 355 3.98 -30.78 -53.13
N VAL A 356 4.15 -29.69 -52.38
CA VAL A 356 4.92 -29.61 -51.13
C VAL A 356 3.98 -29.36 -49.96
N ALA A 357 4.17 -30.10 -48.85
CA ALA A 357 3.37 -29.93 -47.64
C ALA A 357 3.78 -28.67 -46.86
N VAL A 358 2.80 -27.94 -46.34
CA VAL A 358 2.99 -26.94 -45.28
C VAL A 358 2.77 -27.64 -43.94
N PRO A 359 3.82 -27.90 -43.13
CA PRO A 359 3.70 -28.61 -41.87
C PRO A 359 3.21 -27.68 -40.75
N ALA A 360 2.57 -28.26 -39.74
CA ALA A 360 2.28 -27.56 -38.50
C ALA A 360 3.60 -27.22 -37.78
N PRO A 361 3.90 -25.94 -37.51
CA PRO A 361 5.14 -25.54 -36.83
C PRO A 361 5.18 -26.01 -35.36
N MET A 362 4.02 -26.37 -34.79
CA MET A 362 3.86 -26.85 -33.43
C MET A 362 2.55 -27.63 -33.30
N GLN A 363 2.38 -28.37 -32.20
CA GLN A 363 1.10 -28.96 -31.87
C GLN A 363 0.09 -27.88 -31.47
N GLY A 364 -1.10 -27.90 -32.07
CA GLY A 364 -2.16 -26.93 -31.82
C GLY A 364 -3.52 -27.36 -32.37
N THR A 365 -4.56 -26.60 -32.07
CA THR A 365 -5.89 -26.78 -32.66
C THR A 365 -6.06 -25.81 -33.81
N VAL A 366 -6.46 -26.26 -35.00
CA VAL A 366 -6.76 -25.36 -36.12
C VAL A 366 -7.99 -24.52 -35.76
N VAL A 367 -7.82 -23.21 -35.65
CA VAL A 367 -8.91 -22.26 -35.32
C VAL A 367 -9.65 -21.89 -36.59
N THR A 368 -8.90 -21.46 -37.61
CA THR A 368 -9.43 -21.03 -38.91
C THR A 368 -8.47 -21.44 -40.01
N VAL A 369 -9.02 -21.80 -41.17
CA VAL A 369 -8.26 -22.01 -42.41
C VAL A 369 -8.53 -20.80 -43.30
N GLU A 370 -7.48 -20.09 -43.73
CA GLU A 370 -7.59 -18.80 -44.42
C GLU A 370 -7.56 -18.93 -45.95
N VAL A 371 -7.28 -20.12 -46.48
CA VAL A 371 -7.18 -20.42 -47.91
C VAL A 371 -8.07 -21.60 -48.31
N ALA A 372 -8.52 -21.63 -49.56
CA ALA A 372 -9.28 -22.72 -50.16
C ALA A 372 -8.44 -23.51 -51.18
N GLU A 373 -8.85 -24.74 -51.48
CA GLU A 373 -8.26 -25.50 -52.59
C GLU A 373 -8.48 -24.75 -53.93
N GLY A 374 -7.41 -24.57 -54.68
CA GLY A 374 -7.37 -23.78 -55.91
C GLY A 374 -6.81 -22.37 -55.72
N ASP A 375 -6.63 -21.89 -54.49
CA ASP A 375 -6.11 -20.55 -54.22
C ASP A 375 -4.61 -20.45 -54.52
N LEU A 376 -4.21 -19.32 -55.08
CA LEU A 376 -2.81 -18.99 -55.34
C LEU A 376 -2.22 -18.31 -54.09
N VAL A 377 -1.26 -18.97 -53.44
CA VAL A 377 -0.56 -18.48 -52.24
C VAL A 377 0.87 -18.09 -52.59
N ARG A 378 1.39 -17.03 -51.97
CA ARG A 378 2.80 -16.63 -52.09
C ARG A 378 3.61 -17.18 -50.92
N ALA A 379 4.93 -17.28 -51.07
CA ALA A 379 5.81 -17.59 -49.94
C ALA A 379 5.61 -16.55 -48.82
N GLY A 380 5.38 -16.99 -47.59
CA GLY A 380 5.09 -16.13 -46.44
C GLY A 380 3.62 -15.71 -46.29
N ALA A 381 2.72 -16.02 -47.22
CA ALA A 381 1.30 -15.71 -47.06
C ALA A 381 0.68 -16.55 -45.91
N PRO A 382 -0.18 -15.97 -45.06
CA PRO A 382 -0.87 -16.74 -44.03
C PRO A 382 -1.84 -17.72 -44.68
N VAL A 383 -1.90 -18.95 -44.15
CA VAL A 383 -2.73 -20.02 -44.70
C VAL A 383 -3.75 -20.58 -43.72
N LEU A 384 -3.47 -20.54 -42.42
CA LEU A 384 -4.39 -20.96 -41.35
C LEU A 384 -3.87 -20.47 -39.99
N ILE A 385 -4.73 -20.52 -38.97
CA ILE A 385 -4.41 -20.16 -37.59
C ILE A 385 -4.48 -21.40 -36.69
N LEU A 386 -3.44 -21.61 -35.88
CA LEU A 386 -3.39 -22.63 -34.82
C LEU A 386 -3.53 -21.99 -33.43
N GLU A 387 -4.38 -22.52 -32.58
CA GLU A 387 -4.39 -22.21 -31.14
C GLU A 387 -3.45 -23.18 -30.44
N ALA A 388 -2.38 -22.65 -29.87
CA ALA A 388 -1.44 -23.37 -29.03
C ALA A 388 -1.06 -22.49 -27.84
N MET A 389 -0.94 -23.08 -26.64
CA MET A 389 -0.50 -22.35 -25.44
C MET A 389 -1.34 -21.09 -25.09
N LYS A 390 -2.65 -21.09 -25.41
CA LYS A 390 -3.58 -19.94 -25.27
C LYS A 390 -3.27 -18.74 -26.17
N MET A 391 -2.52 -18.95 -27.24
CA MET A 391 -2.21 -17.95 -28.26
C MET A 391 -2.53 -18.49 -29.64
N GLU A 392 -3.04 -17.62 -30.50
CA GLU A 392 -3.19 -17.88 -31.92
C GLU A 392 -1.83 -17.71 -32.61
N HIS A 393 -1.46 -18.70 -33.41
CA HIS A 393 -0.24 -18.75 -34.19
C HIS A 393 -0.64 -18.86 -35.66
N VAL A 394 -0.33 -17.81 -36.42
CA VAL A 394 -0.56 -17.80 -37.87
C VAL A 394 0.48 -18.69 -38.54
N VAL A 395 0.03 -19.67 -39.31
CA VAL A 395 0.89 -20.53 -40.12
C VAL A 395 0.99 -19.93 -41.51
N HIS A 396 2.22 -19.80 -42.01
CA HIS A 396 2.51 -19.19 -43.31
C HIS A 396 2.90 -20.25 -44.35
N ALA A 397 2.57 -20.01 -45.62
CA ALA A 397 3.01 -20.84 -46.74
C ALA A 397 4.53 -20.78 -46.90
N GLY A 398 5.21 -21.93 -46.93
CA GLY A 398 6.66 -21.99 -47.11
C GLY A 398 7.16 -21.60 -48.50
N GLN A 399 6.30 -21.63 -49.52
CA GLN A 399 6.63 -21.32 -50.91
C GLN A 399 5.42 -20.79 -51.68
N ALA A 400 5.67 -20.14 -52.82
CA ALA A 400 4.62 -19.68 -53.72
C ALA A 400 4.08 -20.83 -54.60
N GLY A 401 2.76 -20.84 -54.83
CA GLY A 401 2.11 -21.89 -55.61
C GLY A 401 0.59 -21.92 -55.45
N VAL A 402 -0.04 -22.98 -55.94
CA VAL A 402 -1.49 -23.19 -55.85
C VAL A 402 -1.80 -24.22 -54.77
N VAL A 403 -2.68 -23.89 -53.81
CA VAL A 403 -3.18 -24.84 -52.80
C VAL A 403 -3.95 -25.94 -53.52
N ARG A 404 -3.54 -27.20 -53.37
CA ARG A 404 -4.20 -28.35 -54.01
C ARG A 404 -5.05 -29.17 -53.08
N VAL A 405 -4.61 -29.32 -51.83
CA VAL A 405 -5.30 -30.14 -50.84
C VAL A 405 -5.20 -29.49 -49.46
N LEU A 406 -6.32 -29.36 -48.76
CA LEU A 406 -6.36 -29.03 -47.33
C LEU A 406 -6.36 -30.33 -46.53
N ALA A 407 -5.32 -30.56 -45.71
CA ALA A 407 -5.14 -31.77 -44.92
C ALA A 407 -5.64 -31.64 -43.47
N ALA A 408 -5.95 -30.41 -43.03
CA ALA A 408 -6.54 -30.12 -41.74
C ALA A 408 -7.71 -29.12 -41.87
N ALA A 409 -8.77 -29.33 -41.10
CA ALA A 409 -9.94 -28.47 -41.04
C ALA A 409 -10.01 -27.69 -39.72
N SER A 410 -10.76 -26.59 -39.69
CA SER A 410 -11.05 -25.86 -38.44
C SER A 410 -11.69 -26.80 -37.41
N GLY A 411 -11.15 -26.79 -36.19
CA GLY A 411 -11.49 -27.70 -35.09
C GLY A 411 -10.54 -28.89 -34.92
N ASP A 412 -9.72 -29.23 -35.92
CA ASP A 412 -8.82 -30.38 -35.85
C ASP A 412 -7.62 -30.10 -34.92
N THR A 413 -7.22 -31.10 -34.14
CA THR A 413 -5.98 -31.05 -33.35
C THR A 413 -4.85 -31.69 -34.15
N VAL A 414 -3.81 -30.93 -34.44
CA VAL A 414 -2.68 -31.34 -35.28
C VAL A 414 -1.41 -31.42 -34.46
N ALA A 415 -0.60 -32.46 -34.70
CA ALA A 415 0.72 -32.60 -34.07
C ALA A 415 1.77 -31.73 -34.78
N GLU A 416 2.84 -31.38 -34.08
CA GLU A 416 4.01 -30.72 -34.69
C GLU A 416 4.53 -31.56 -35.88
N GLY A 417 4.72 -30.91 -37.04
CA GLY A 417 5.15 -31.56 -38.27
C GLY A 417 4.04 -32.21 -39.10
N ALA A 418 2.78 -32.27 -38.61
CA ALA A 418 1.66 -32.81 -39.38
C ALA A 418 1.37 -31.93 -40.61
N PRO A 419 1.12 -32.51 -41.80
CA PRO A 419 0.81 -31.73 -42.99
C PRO A 419 -0.55 -31.05 -42.82
N LEU A 420 -0.59 -29.73 -43.01
CA LEU A 420 -1.82 -28.94 -42.88
C LEU A 420 -2.50 -28.69 -44.22
N LEU A 421 -1.71 -28.49 -45.27
CA LEU A 421 -2.15 -28.39 -46.66
C LEU A 421 -0.97 -28.68 -47.61
N PHE A 422 -1.28 -28.89 -48.89
CA PHE A 422 -0.30 -29.15 -49.94
C PHE A 422 -0.36 -28.07 -51.03
N VAL A 423 0.79 -27.51 -51.39
CA VAL A 423 0.94 -26.45 -52.40
C VAL A 423 1.71 -26.98 -53.61
N GLU A 424 1.15 -26.83 -54.82
CA GLU A 424 1.87 -27.04 -56.08
C GLU A 424 2.69 -25.78 -56.41
N PRO A 425 4.03 -25.83 -56.42
CA PRO A 425 4.85 -24.66 -56.70
C PRO A 425 4.56 -24.07 -58.08
N ALA A 426 4.38 -22.74 -58.14
CA ALA A 426 4.18 -21.97 -59.37
C ALA A 426 4.89 -20.61 -59.27
N GLU A 427 5.43 -20.09 -60.38
CA GLU A 427 6.00 -18.74 -60.41
C GLU A 427 4.88 -17.69 -60.34
N VAL A 428 4.96 -16.82 -59.35
CA VAL A 428 4.00 -15.72 -59.14
C VAL A 428 4.75 -14.40 -59.26
N ASP A 429 4.58 -13.69 -60.38
CA ASP A 429 5.11 -12.33 -60.55
C ASP A 429 4.34 -11.32 -59.68
N GLY A 430 5.08 -10.50 -58.93
CA GLY A 430 4.55 -9.30 -58.27
C GLY A 430 5.31 -8.89 -57.01
N ASP A 431 6.14 -7.85 -57.13
CA ASP A 431 6.70 -7.08 -56.01
C ASP A 431 5.59 -6.39 -55.20
N HIS A 432 5.28 -6.92 -54.03
CA HIS A 432 4.78 -6.12 -52.92
C HIS A 432 5.44 -6.65 -51.65
N ALA A 433 6.42 -5.88 -51.15
CA ALA A 433 6.88 -6.00 -49.77
C ALA A 433 5.64 -5.96 -48.87
N ALA A 434 5.60 -6.85 -47.87
CA ALA A 434 4.61 -6.75 -46.80
C ALA A 434 4.68 -5.32 -46.25
N GLU A 435 3.65 -4.53 -46.51
CA GLU A 435 3.38 -3.34 -45.72
C GLU A 435 3.18 -3.87 -44.31
N GLU A 436 4.15 -3.64 -43.42
CA GLU A 436 3.86 -3.55 -42.00
C GLU A 436 2.76 -2.49 -41.91
N ASP A 437 1.49 -2.92 -41.79
CA ASP A 437 0.39 -2.02 -41.50
C ASP A 437 0.82 -1.20 -40.28
N GLU A 438 1.11 0.09 -40.48
CA GLU A 438 1.30 1.05 -39.41
C GLU A 438 0.07 0.89 -38.51
N THR A 439 0.28 0.36 -37.30
CA THR A 439 -0.83 0.10 -36.39
C THR A 439 -1.47 1.45 -36.09
N ASP A 440 -2.68 1.66 -36.58
CA ASP A 440 -3.43 2.89 -36.34
C ASP A 440 -3.64 3.02 -34.82
N LEU A 441 -2.86 3.91 -34.21
CA LEU A 441 -2.88 4.17 -32.77
C LEU A 441 -4.23 4.77 -32.33
N ASP A 442 -5.01 5.30 -33.26
CA ASP A 442 -6.34 5.86 -33.03
C ASP A 442 -7.46 4.81 -33.24
N ALA A 443 -7.14 3.60 -33.73
CA ALA A 443 -8.12 2.53 -33.93
C ALA A 443 -8.62 1.99 -32.58
N ILE A 444 -9.87 2.33 -32.23
CA ILE A 444 -10.51 1.84 -31.01
C ILE A 444 -11.10 0.45 -31.27
N ARG A 445 -10.49 -0.57 -30.68
CA ARG A 445 -10.98 -1.96 -30.68
C ARG A 445 -12.36 -2.07 -30.03
N ALA A 446 -13.15 -3.07 -30.44
CA ALA A 446 -14.53 -3.24 -29.95
C ALA A 446 -14.63 -3.42 -28.42
N ASP A 447 -13.68 -4.13 -27.80
CA ASP A 447 -13.59 -4.32 -26.35
C ASP A 447 -13.26 -3.01 -25.60
N LEU A 448 -12.35 -2.19 -26.16
CA LEU A 448 -12.03 -0.86 -25.66
C LEU A 448 -13.21 0.09 -25.83
N ALA A 449 -13.89 0.06 -26.98
CA ALA A 449 -15.08 0.87 -27.24
C ALA A 449 -16.21 0.57 -26.23
N GLU A 450 -16.43 -0.70 -25.90
CA GLU A 450 -17.37 -1.08 -24.82
C GLU A 450 -16.94 -0.50 -23.47
N THR A 451 -15.65 -0.63 -23.14
CA THR A 451 -15.10 -0.12 -21.87
C THR A 451 -15.29 1.40 -21.77
N LEU A 452 -14.88 2.14 -22.80
CA LEU A 452 -15.03 3.59 -22.89
C LEU A 452 -16.51 3.99 -22.76
N ARG A 453 -17.42 3.31 -23.47
CA ARG A 453 -18.85 3.53 -23.36
C ARG A 453 -19.37 3.34 -21.94
N ARG A 454 -19.00 2.23 -21.27
CA ARG A 454 -19.45 1.97 -19.88
C ARG A 454 -18.92 3.02 -18.90
N HIS A 455 -17.69 3.49 -19.08
CA HIS A 455 -17.15 4.60 -18.28
C HIS A 455 -17.91 5.90 -18.55
N MET A 456 -18.19 6.23 -19.82
CA MET A 456 -18.94 7.42 -20.19
C MET A 456 -20.36 7.45 -19.60
N THR A 457 -21.05 6.31 -19.50
CA THR A 457 -22.40 6.24 -18.91
C THR A 457 -22.46 6.78 -17.48
N GLY A 458 -21.38 6.59 -16.69
CA GLY A 458 -21.30 7.06 -15.30
C GLY A 458 -20.93 8.54 -15.13
N LEU A 459 -20.62 9.25 -16.22
CA LEU A 459 -20.24 10.66 -16.20
C LEU A 459 -21.45 11.58 -16.27
N ASP A 460 -21.31 12.80 -15.74
CA ASP A 460 -22.37 13.81 -15.70
C ASP A 460 -22.91 14.16 -17.10
N ALA A 461 -22.03 14.19 -18.11
CA ALA A 461 -22.40 14.44 -19.51
C ALA A 461 -23.43 13.43 -20.06
N SER A 462 -23.44 12.20 -19.54
CA SER A 462 -24.38 11.15 -19.92
C SER A 462 -25.62 11.09 -19.02
N ARG A 463 -25.75 12.00 -18.04
CA ARG A 463 -26.82 12.02 -17.03
C ARG A 463 -27.54 13.38 -16.93
N PRO A 464 -27.89 14.04 -18.06
CA PRO A 464 -28.33 15.45 -18.07
C PRO A 464 -29.56 15.73 -17.21
N GLU A 465 -30.52 14.80 -17.12
CA GLU A 465 -31.72 14.99 -16.28
C GLU A 465 -31.40 15.01 -14.78
N ALA A 466 -30.50 14.12 -14.33
CA ALA A 466 -30.09 14.05 -12.94
C ALA A 466 -29.28 15.29 -12.56
N VAL A 467 -28.35 15.70 -13.43
CA VAL A 467 -27.54 16.91 -13.27
C VAL A 467 -28.44 18.16 -13.22
N ALA A 468 -29.38 18.31 -14.15
CA ALA A 468 -30.31 19.43 -14.16
C ALA A 468 -31.16 19.50 -12.87
N LYS A 469 -31.63 18.35 -12.35
CA LYS A 469 -32.37 18.29 -11.08
C LYS A 469 -31.50 18.67 -9.88
N ARG A 470 -30.21 18.33 -9.90
CA ARG A 470 -29.24 18.68 -8.87
C ARG A 470 -28.96 20.17 -8.87
N HIS A 471 -28.62 20.74 -10.04
CA HIS A 471 -28.38 22.18 -10.22
C HIS A 471 -29.61 23.04 -9.93
N ALA A 472 -30.82 22.58 -10.25
CA ALA A 472 -32.06 23.29 -9.92
C ALA A 472 -32.29 23.48 -8.42
N ARG A 473 -31.61 22.70 -7.57
CA ARG A 473 -31.60 22.86 -6.10
C ARG A 473 -30.44 23.72 -5.59
N GLY A 474 -29.62 24.26 -6.48
CA GLY A 474 -28.45 25.08 -6.12
C GLY A 474 -27.21 24.28 -5.71
N HIS A 475 -27.22 22.96 -5.89
CA HIS A 475 -26.08 22.10 -5.54
C HIS A 475 -25.31 21.65 -6.77
N ARG A 476 -24.01 21.43 -6.60
CA ARG A 476 -23.09 20.78 -7.54
C ARG A 476 -23.24 19.26 -7.51
N THR A 477 -22.74 18.60 -8.55
CA THR A 477 -22.61 17.13 -8.57
C THR A 477 -21.39 16.67 -7.77
N ALA A 478 -21.37 15.37 -7.43
CA ALA A 478 -20.19 14.75 -6.80
C ALA A 478 -18.91 14.95 -7.64
N ARG A 479 -19.02 14.84 -8.98
CA ARG A 479 -17.88 14.96 -9.89
C ARG A 479 -17.44 16.41 -10.06
N GLU A 480 -18.36 17.38 -10.07
CA GLU A 480 -18.02 18.81 -10.07
C GLU A 480 -17.24 19.20 -8.82
N ASN A 481 -17.67 18.73 -7.64
CA ASN A 481 -16.95 18.98 -6.38
C ASN A 481 -15.55 18.35 -6.35
N ILE A 482 -15.40 17.11 -6.86
CA ILE A 482 -14.08 16.46 -6.97
C ILE A 482 -13.18 17.21 -7.96
N ALA A 483 -13.73 17.65 -9.10
CA ALA A 483 -12.96 18.37 -10.12
C ALA A 483 -12.49 19.76 -9.64
N ASP A 484 -13.26 20.45 -8.78
CA ASP A 484 -12.86 21.72 -8.17
C ASP A 484 -11.79 21.52 -7.06
N LEU A 485 -11.89 20.40 -6.33
CA LEU A 485 -10.95 20.06 -5.27
C LEU A 485 -9.58 19.62 -5.83
N CYS A 486 -9.58 18.68 -6.77
CA CYS A 486 -8.37 18.08 -7.31
C CYS A 486 -7.73 18.99 -8.36
N ASP A 487 -6.40 18.93 -8.46
CA ASP A 487 -5.69 19.62 -9.52
C ASP A 487 -6.04 19.00 -10.88
N PRO A 488 -6.14 19.80 -11.96
CA PRO A 488 -6.67 19.35 -13.24
C PRO A 488 -5.96 18.09 -13.78
N GLY A 489 -6.76 17.07 -14.14
CA GLY A 489 -6.25 15.84 -14.76
C GLY A 489 -5.59 14.84 -13.81
N THR A 490 -5.58 15.10 -12.50
CA THR A 490 -4.86 14.24 -11.53
C THR A 490 -5.71 13.16 -10.88
N PHE A 491 -7.04 13.27 -10.94
CA PHE A 491 -7.96 12.35 -10.25
C PHE A 491 -8.07 11.00 -10.98
N ALA A 492 -7.59 9.94 -10.32
CA ALA A 492 -7.73 8.56 -10.75
C ALA A 492 -8.86 7.88 -9.96
N GLU A 493 -10.01 7.67 -10.62
CA GLU A 493 -11.20 7.09 -9.99
C GLU A 493 -11.09 5.56 -9.81
N TYR A 494 -11.52 5.08 -8.64
CA TYR A 494 -11.57 3.66 -8.30
C TYR A 494 -13.01 3.15 -8.38
N GLY A 495 -13.19 2.00 -9.05
CA GLY A 495 -14.47 1.31 -9.11
C GLY A 495 -15.59 2.13 -9.78
N ALA A 496 -15.26 2.93 -10.80
CA ALA A 496 -16.23 3.76 -11.54
C ALA A 496 -17.39 2.93 -12.13
N LEU A 497 -17.11 1.68 -12.53
CA LEU A 497 -18.07 0.74 -13.10
C LEU A 497 -18.86 -0.09 -12.07
N ALA A 498 -18.69 0.19 -10.77
CA ALA A 498 -19.47 -0.50 -9.74
C ALA A 498 -20.96 -0.13 -9.85
N ILE A 499 -21.83 -1.09 -9.52
CA ILE A 499 -23.29 -0.94 -9.53
C ILE A 499 -23.87 -1.40 -8.19
N ALA A 500 -25.06 -0.94 -7.85
CA ALA A 500 -25.73 -1.38 -6.63
C ALA A 500 -25.98 -2.90 -6.63
N ALA A 501 -25.84 -3.51 -5.45
CA ALA A 501 -26.03 -4.94 -5.22
C ALA A 501 -27.52 -5.34 -5.20
N GLN A 502 -28.25 -5.08 -6.29
CA GLN A 502 -29.72 -5.24 -6.37
C GLN A 502 -30.17 -6.09 -7.58
N ARG A 503 -29.36 -7.05 -8.03
CA ARG A 503 -29.66 -7.87 -9.22
C ARG A 503 -30.90 -8.74 -9.09
N GLN A 504 -31.36 -9.05 -7.87
CA GLN A 504 -32.63 -9.76 -7.68
C GLN A 504 -33.86 -8.85 -7.83
N ARG A 505 -33.68 -7.53 -7.84
CA ARG A 505 -34.78 -6.53 -7.90
C ARG A 505 -34.83 -5.76 -9.21
N ARG A 506 -33.70 -5.65 -9.92
CA ARG A 506 -33.52 -4.80 -11.10
C ARG A 506 -32.70 -5.53 -12.15
N SER A 507 -32.93 -5.21 -13.42
CA SER A 507 -32.10 -5.72 -14.51
C SER A 507 -30.68 -5.16 -14.44
N LEU A 508 -29.73 -5.85 -15.05
CA LEU A 508 -28.34 -5.39 -15.10
C LEU A 508 -28.22 -4.03 -15.81
N ASP A 509 -28.96 -3.83 -16.90
CA ASP A 509 -28.94 -2.58 -17.66
C ASP A 509 -29.47 -1.40 -16.83
N ASP A 510 -30.57 -1.58 -16.08
CA ASP A 510 -31.08 -0.54 -15.18
C ASP A 510 -30.06 -0.20 -14.08
N LEU A 511 -29.35 -1.20 -13.56
CA LEU A 511 -28.30 -0.99 -12.55
C LEU A 511 -27.10 -0.23 -13.13
N ILE A 512 -26.65 -0.57 -14.34
CA ILE A 512 -25.55 0.14 -15.02
C ILE A 512 -25.92 1.62 -15.23
N GLU A 513 -27.15 1.89 -15.67
CA GLU A 513 -27.60 3.24 -15.98
C GLU A 513 -27.90 4.07 -14.72
N ARG A 514 -28.60 3.49 -13.74
CA ARG A 514 -29.14 4.23 -12.59
C ARG A 514 -28.30 4.17 -11.33
N THR A 515 -27.33 3.26 -11.24
CA THR A 515 -26.49 3.09 -10.05
C THR A 515 -24.99 3.21 -10.32
N PRO A 516 -24.53 4.17 -11.13
CA PRO A 516 -23.12 4.31 -11.46
C PRO A 516 -22.29 4.50 -10.19
N ALA A 517 -21.14 3.85 -10.16
CA ALA A 517 -20.20 3.83 -9.03
C ALA A 517 -20.82 3.40 -7.68
N ASP A 518 -22.00 2.77 -7.69
CA ASP A 518 -22.87 2.54 -6.52
C ASP A 518 -23.08 3.81 -5.65
N GLY A 519 -23.11 4.99 -6.29
CA GLY A 519 -23.29 6.27 -5.60
C GLY A 519 -22.10 6.73 -4.74
N MET A 520 -20.89 6.20 -4.98
CA MET A 520 -19.65 6.66 -4.36
C MET A 520 -18.60 6.91 -5.43
N VAL A 521 -18.33 8.18 -5.75
CA VAL A 521 -17.22 8.58 -6.62
C VAL A 521 -15.99 8.75 -5.73
N CYS A 522 -14.98 7.91 -5.91
CA CYS A 522 -13.81 7.93 -5.03
C CYS A 522 -12.52 7.58 -5.77
N GLY A 523 -11.39 8.06 -5.28
CA GLY A 523 -10.10 7.84 -5.92
C GLY A 523 -8.95 8.59 -5.26
N ILE A 524 -7.87 8.74 -6.01
CA ILE A 524 -6.68 9.51 -5.60
C ILE A 524 -6.51 10.67 -6.58
N GLY A 525 -6.33 11.88 -6.07
CA GLY A 525 -6.00 13.07 -6.87
C GLY A 525 -4.98 13.93 -6.16
N ASP A 526 -4.43 14.93 -6.85
CA ASP A 526 -3.57 15.93 -6.21
C ASP A 526 -4.40 17.09 -5.69
N VAL A 527 -4.10 17.60 -4.50
CA VAL A 527 -4.72 18.79 -3.92
C VAL A 527 -3.59 19.72 -3.49
N ASN A 528 -3.43 20.85 -4.18
CA ASN A 528 -2.29 21.76 -4.01
C ASN A 528 -0.93 21.08 -4.36
N GLY A 529 -0.90 20.21 -5.37
CA GLY A 529 0.29 19.51 -5.83
C GLY A 529 0.64 18.23 -5.07
N GLU A 530 -0.12 17.88 -4.02
CA GLU A 530 0.15 16.73 -3.15
C GLU A 530 -0.99 15.71 -3.18
N LYS A 531 -0.64 14.42 -3.13
CA LYS A 531 -1.61 13.32 -3.26
C LYS A 531 -2.58 13.26 -2.07
N ALA A 532 -3.87 13.15 -2.34
CA ALA A 532 -4.93 12.92 -1.37
C ALA A 532 -5.93 11.85 -1.84
N VAL A 533 -6.52 11.13 -0.90
CA VAL A 533 -7.68 10.28 -1.15
C VAL A 533 -8.92 11.18 -1.12
N VAL A 534 -9.78 11.05 -2.13
CA VAL A 534 -11.01 11.83 -2.23
C VAL A 534 -12.19 10.87 -2.39
N MET A 535 -13.23 11.09 -1.59
CA MET A 535 -14.47 10.31 -1.60
C MET A 535 -15.67 11.25 -1.62
N SER A 536 -16.65 10.99 -2.49
CA SER A 536 -17.89 11.75 -2.56
C SER A 536 -19.07 10.82 -2.77
N TYR A 537 -20.03 10.87 -1.84
CA TYR A 537 -21.33 10.25 -2.07
C TYR A 537 -22.10 11.04 -3.13
N ASP A 538 -22.58 10.35 -4.16
CA ASP A 538 -23.42 10.95 -5.20
C ASP A 538 -24.89 10.90 -4.78
N TYR A 539 -25.42 12.03 -4.32
CA TYR A 539 -26.82 12.15 -3.92
C TYR A 539 -27.81 11.85 -5.06
N MET A 540 -27.39 12.00 -6.33
CA MET A 540 -28.21 11.66 -7.49
C MET A 540 -28.43 10.14 -7.62
N VAL A 541 -27.60 9.32 -6.97
CA VAL A 541 -27.71 7.86 -6.95
C VAL A 541 -28.24 7.41 -5.60
N LEU A 542 -29.52 6.97 -5.59
CA LEU A 542 -30.16 6.38 -4.41
C LEU A 542 -30.01 7.27 -3.15
N ALA A 543 -30.09 8.59 -3.33
CA ALA A 543 -29.97 9.61 -2.28
C ALA A 543 -28.67 9.54 -1.47
N GLY A 544 -27.55 9.14 -2.09
CA GLY A 544 -26.24 9.06 -1.43
C GLY A 544 -26.16 8.02 -0.31
N THR A 545 -27.06 7.03 -0.33
CA THR A 545 -27.13 5.98 0.71
C THR A 545 -25.99 4.97 0.59
N GLN A 546 -25.60 4.40 1.74
CA GLN A 546 -24.54 3.41 1.82
C GLN A 546 -25.06 2.00 1.46
N GLY A 547 -24.47 1.38 0.45
CA GLY A 547 -24.81 0.07 -0.08
C GLY A 547 -23.62 -0.89 0.01
N HIS A 548 -23.83 -2.15 -0.34
CA HIS A 548 -22.79 -3.17 -0.18
C HIS A 548 -21.52 -2.88 -1.01
N GLN A 549 -21.66 -2.43 -2.26
CA GLN A 549 -20.47 -2.17 -3.10
C GLN A 549 -19.79 -0.87 -2.71
N ASN A 550 -20.55 0.20 -2.41
CA ASN A 550 -19.94 1.44 -1.99
C ASN A 550 -19.23 1.35 -0.62
N HIS A 551 -19.68 0.51 0.32
CA HIS A 551 -18.89 0.18 1.52
C HIS A 551 -17.52 -0.42 1.17
N ARG A 552 -17.46 -1.39 0.25
CA ARG A 552 -16.20 -1.98 -0.21
C ARG A 552 -15.28 -0.95 -0.88
N LYS A 553 -15.85 0.00 -1.62
CA LYS A 553 -15.10 1.11 -2.22
C LYS A 553 -14.54 2.03 -1.14
N THR A 554 -15.35 2.43 -0.17
CA THR A 554 -14.92 3.25 0.97
C THR A 554 -13.82 2.55 1.75
N ASP A 555 -13.98 1.27 2.10
CA ASP A 555 -12.97 0.48 2.82
C ASP A 555 -11.65 0.42 2.06
N ARG A 556 -11.70 0.25 0.74
CA ARG A 556 -10.51 0.27 -0.11
C ARG A 556 -9.80 1.62 -0.09
N MET A 557 -10.54 2.73 -0.11
CA MET A 557 -9.97 4.07 -0.05
C MET A 557 -9.37 4.39 1.32
N LEU A 558 -10.06 4.00 2.40
CA LEU A 558 -9.57 4.16 3.77
C LEU A 558 -8.31 3.33 4.03
N ASP A 559 -8.23 2.09 3.50
CA ASP A 559 -7.03 1.26 3.54
C ASP A 559 -5.85 1.91 2.81
N ILE A 560 -6.09 2.49 1.63
CA ILE A 560 -5.06 3.22 0.87
C ILE A 560 -4.59 4.45 1.64
N ALA A 561 -5.51 5.26 2.17
CA ALA A 561 -5.18 6.44 2.98
C ALA A 561 -4.29 6.03 4.17
N HIS A 562 -4.65 4.95 4.87
CA HIS A 562 -3.91 4.46 6.02
C HIS A 562 -2.51 3.96 5.67
N ARG A 563 -2.39 3.08 4.66
CA ARG A 563 -1.11 2.44 4.28
C ARG A 563 -0.13 3.44 3.67
N ARG A 564 -0.63 4.38 2.86
CA ARG A 564 0.20 5.35 2.15
C ARG A 564 0.34 6.68 2.89
N ARG A 565 -0.31 6.82 4.05
CA ARG A 565 -0.34 8.06 4.85
C ARG A 565 -0.82 9.28 4.03
N LEU A 566 -1.86 9.08 3.22
CA LEU A 566 -2.42 10.15 2.39
C LEU A 566 -3.55 10.87 3.13
N PRO A 567 -3.63 12.21 3.08
CA PRO A 567 -4.78 12.96 3.56
C PRO A 567 -6.08 12.49 2.90
N LEU A 568 -7.18 12.63 3.62
CA LEU A 568 -8.51 12.23 3.17
C LEU A 568 -9.44 13.43 3.06
N VAL A 569 -10.16 13.56 1.94
CA VAL A 569 -11.30 14.47 1.80
C VAL A 569 -12.57 13.67 1.51
N LEU A 570 -13.58 13.81 2.37
CA LEU A 570 -14.87 13.15 2.27
C LEU A 570 -15.96 14.20 2.07
N PHE A 571 -16.63 14.17 0.92
CA PHE A 571 -17.93 14.84 0.73
C PHE A 571 -19.04 13.90 1.21
N ALA A 572 -19.49 14.12 2.44
CA ALA A 572 -20.53 13.35 3.08
C ALA A 572 -21.90 13.96 2.77
N GLU A 573 -22.71 13.23 2.01
CA GLU A 573 -24.08 13.61 1.72
C GLU A 573 -24.91 12.35 1.48
N GLY A 574 -26.06 12.24 2.13
CA GLY A 574 -26.98 11.14 1.96
C GLY A 574 -27.54 10.58 3.26
N GLY A 575 -28.24 9.46 3.12
CA GLY A 575 -28.85 8.71 4.22
C GLY A 575 -28.05 7.49 4.66
N GLY A 576 -28.67 6.66 5.51
CA GLY A 576 -28.03 5.47 6.07
C GLY A 576 -27.93 4.26 5.13
N GLY A 577 -27.66 3.11 5.75
CA GLY A 577 -27.51 1.83 5.07
C GLY A 577 -28.74 1.46 4.24
N ARG A 578 -28.52 0.77 3.13
CA ARG A 578 -29.52 0.46 2.12
C ARG A 578 -30.11 -0.95 2.34
N PRO A 579 -31.32 -1.10 2.89
CA PRO A 579 -31.92 -2.43 3.16
C PRO A 579 -32.34 -3.16 1.88
N GLY A 580 -32.33 -2.45 0.76
CA GLY A 580 -32.79 -2.95 -0.53
C GLY A 580 -31.79 -3.79 -1.31
N ASP A 581 -30.57 -3.98 -0.81
CA ASP A 581 -29.51 -4.76 -1.44
C ASP A 581 -29.76 -6.26 -1.27
N THR A 582 -29.67 -7.02 -2.36
CA THR A 582 -30.02 -8.44 -2.47
C THR A 582 -28.84 -9.33 -2.80
N ASP A 583 -27.74 -8.77 -3.31
CA ASP A 583 -26.60 -9.55 -3.82
C ASP A 583 -25.58 -9.83 -2.70
N THR A 584 -26.05 -9.97 -1.47
CA THR A 584 -25.24 -10.14 -0.27
C THR A 584 -25.84 -11.21 0.63
N SER A 585 -24.99 -12.00 1.27
CA SER A 585 -25.39 -12.92 2.35
C SER A 585 -25.40 -12.25 3.72
N SER A 586 -25.05 -10.95 3.79
CA SER A 586 -25.04 -10.20 5.04
C SER A 586 -26.47 -10.00 5.54
N VAL A 587 -26.69 -10.33 6.82
CA VAL A 587 -28.01 -10.24 7.46
C VAL A 587 -28.23 -8.86 8.07
N SER A 588 -27.21 -8.30 8.74
CA SER A 588 -27.30 -7.02 9.47
C SER A 588 -26.30 -5.96 9.03
N GLY A 589 -25.22 -6.34 8.34
CA GLY A 589 -24.12 -5.43 8.00
C GLY A 589 -23.33 -4.89 9.19
N LEU A 590 -23.47 -5.46 10.40
CA LEU A 590 -22.74 -5.01 11.59
C LEU A 590 -21.25 -5.36 11.57
N ASP A 591 -20.84 -6.21 10.64
CA ASP A 591 -19.46 -6.60 10.37
C ASP A 591 -18.76 -5.67 9.35
N VAL A 592 -19.45 -4.63 8.85
CA VAL A 592 -18.82 -3.63 7.98
C VAL A 592 -17.70 -2.92 8.74
N THR A 593 -16.53 -2.84 8.12
CA THR A 593 -15.33 -2.28 8.75
C THR A 593 -15.16 -0.79 8.50
N THR A 594 -15.99 -0.18 7.65
CA THR A 594 -15.86 1.21 7.19
C THR A 594 -15.73 2.23 8.32
N PHE A 595 -16.61 2.16 9.32
CA PHE A 595 -16.57 3.10 10.44
C PHE A 595 -15.33 2.89 11.33
N HIS A 596 -14.91 1.64 11.51
CA HIS A 596 -13.67 1.31 12.21
C HIS A 596 -12.45 1.80 11.43
N ALA A 597 -12.42 1.59 10.12
CA ALA A 597 -11.33 2.03 9.25
C ALA A 597 -11.22 3.56 9.20
N MET A 598 -12.34 4.28 9.17
CA MET A 598 -12.38 5.73 9.24
C MET A 598 -11.83 6.22 10.58
N GLY A 599 -12.29 5.65 11.70
CA GLY A 599 -11.79 5.99 13.04
C GLY A 599 -10.28 5.75 13.20
N ARG A 600 -9.72 4.73 12.54
CA ARG A 600 -8.27 4.44 12.53
C ARG A 600 -7.41 5.45 11.77
N LEU A 601 -8.01 6.37 11.02
CA LEU A 601 -7.28 7.47 10.37
C LEU A 601 -7.05 8.66 11.32
N SER A 602 -7.82 8.77 12.41
CA SER A 602 -7.68 9.84 13.38
C SER A 602 -6.25 9.88 13.95
N GLY A 603 -5.62 11.05 13.89
CA GLY A 603 -4.22 11.25 14.31
C GLY A 603 -3.15 10.60 13.42
N VAL A 604 -3.55 9.98 12.30
CA VAL A 604 -2.64 9.30 11.37
C VAL A 604 -2.48 10.09 10.07
N VAL A 605 -3.57 10.63 9.53
CA VAL A 605 -3.57 11.50 8.34
C VAL A 605 -4.55 12.65 8.55
N PRO A 606 -4.29 13.85 8.00
CA PRO A 606 -5.27 14.93 8.00
C PRO A 606 -6.55 14.49 7.29
N SER A 607 -7.70 14.67 7.95
CA SER A 607 -9.01 14.29 7.40
C SER A 607 -9.98 15.47 7.36
N VAL A 608 -10.60 15.69 6.19
CA VAL A 608 -11.57 16.76 5.93
C VAL A 608 -12.91 16.16 5.59
N GLY A 609 -13.94 16.52 6.35
CA GLY A 609 -15.33 16.24 6.05
C GLY A 609 -16.01 17.48 5.47
N ILE A 610 -16.71 17.32 4.36
CA ILE A 610 -17.52 18.36 3.74
C ILE A 610 -18.97 17.88 3.72
N ALA A 611 -19.89 18.67 4.26
CA ALA A 611 -21.32 18.38 4.25
C ALA A 611 -22.10 19.50 3.53
N SER A 612 -22.94 19.10 2.58
CA SER A 612 -23.88 19.97 1.89
C SER A 612 -25.23 19.27 1.81
N GLY A 613 -26.32 20.03 1.92
CA GLY A 613 -27.67 19.45 1.91
C GLY A 613 -27.96 18.55 3.12
N ARG A 614 -27.99 17.22 2.95
CA ARG A 614 -28.47 16.29 3.99
C ARG A 614 -27.44 15.21 4.26
N CYS A 615 -26.93 15.12 5.49
CA CYS A 615 -25.95 14.13 5.91
C CYS A 615 -26.43 13.41 7.17
N PHE A 616 -26.97 12.21 7.01
CA PHE A 616 -27.54 11.43 8.11
C PHE A 616 -26.87 10.08 8.31
N ALA A 617 -27.11 9.47 9.47
CA ALA A 617 -26.80 8.08 9.74
C ALA A 617 -25.30 7.76 9.58
N GLY A 618 -24.95 6.72 8.82
CA GLY A 618 -23.57 6.34 8.60
C GLY A 618 -22.74 7.41 7.88
N ASN A 619 -23.33 8.26 7.03
CA ASN A 619 -22.61 9.39 6.42
C ASN A 619 -22.23 10.41 7.50
N ALA A 620 -23.14 10.71 8.44
CA ALA A 620 -22.85 11.57 9.58
C ALA A 620 -21.82 10.96 10.53
N ALA A 621 -21.83 9.64 10.71
CA ALA A 621 -20.83 8.93 11.51
C ALA A 621 -19.43 9.05 10.89
N LEU A 622 -19.30 8.90 9.56
CA LEU A 622 -18.01 9.11 8.87
C LEU A 622 -17.56 10.57 8.97
N LEU A 623 -18.47 11.52 8.73
CA LEU A 623 -18.20 12.94 8.84
C LEU A 623 -17.68 13.31 10.25
N GLY A 624 -18.34 12.79 11.30
CA GLY A 624 -17.97 13.00 12.70
C GLY A 624 -16.61 12.45 13.12
N CYS A 625 -16.01 11.59 12.31
CA CYS A 625 -14.65 11.09 12.53
C CYS A 625 -13.56 11.95 11.88
N CYS A 626 -13.91 12.96 11.06
CA CYS A 626 -12.94 13.85 10.44
C CYS A 626 -12.32 14.84 11.45
N ASP A 627 -11.10 15.29 11.16
CA ASP A 627 -10.42 16.32 11.95
C ASP A 627 -11.13 17.69 11.85
N VAL A 628 -11.68 17.99 10.69
CA VAL A 628 -12.45 19.21 10.42
C VAL A 628 -13.72 18.88 9.64
N ILE A 629 -14.83 19.52 10.04
CA ILE A 629 -16.11 19.49 9.34
C ILE A 629 -16.40 20.87 8.78
N ILE A 630 -16.48 20.93 7.45
CA ILE A 630 -16.85 22.12 6.68
C ILE A 630 -18.27 21.91 6.17
N ALA A 631 -19.18 22.82 6.47
CA ALA A 631 -20.57 22.66 6.07
C ALA A 631 -21.14 23.91 5.41
N THR A 632 -21.96 23.72 4.38
CA THR A 632 -22.73 24.81 3.77
C THR A 632 -23.91 25.19 4.68
N ARG A 633 -24.40 26.43 4.59
CA ARG A 633 -25.49 26.92 5.47
C ARG A 633 -26.77 26.10 5.42
N ASP A 634 -27.04 25.44 4.29
CA ASP A 634 -28.22 24.61 4.07
C ASP A 634 -28.03 23.16 4.54
N ALA A 635 -26.86 22.80 5.08
CA ALA A 635 -26.57 21.46 5.53
C ALA A 635 -27.36 21.07 6.80
N ASN A 636 -27.75 19.80 6.85
CA ASN A 636 -28.42 19.16 7.97
C ASN A 636 -27.66 17.89 8.35
N ILE A 637 -27.13 17.83 9.56
CA ILE A 637 -26.21 16.77 10.01
C ILE A 637 -26.83 16.05 11.21
N GLY A 638 -27.03 14.74 11.13
CA GLY A 638 -27.64 14.00 12.24
C GLY A 638 -27.34 12.51 12.24
N MET A 639 -27.04 11.96 13.42
CA MET A 639 -26.87 10.51 13.58
C MET A 639 -28.16 9.73 13.25
N GLY A 640 -29.32 10.35 13.48
CA GLY A 640 -30.63 9.85 13.09
C GLY A 640 -31.16 10.59 11.86
N GLY A 641 -31.50 9.89 10.76
CA GLY A 641 -32.29 10.48 9.68
C GLY A 641 -33.80 10.33 9.95
N PRO A 642 -34.69 10.99 9.16
CA PRO A 642 -36.14 10.97 9.39
C PRO A 642 -36.72 9.56 9.57
N ALA A 643 -36.32 8.62 8.70
CA ALA A 643 -36.79 7.24 8.75
C ALA A 643 -36.38 6.48 10.01
N MET A 644 -35.21 6.78 10.59
CA MET A 644 -34.77 6.15 11.85
C MET A 644 -35.50 6.74 13.06
N ILE A 645 -35.75 8.05 13.05
CA ILE A 645 -36.50 8.72 14.13
C ILE A 645 -37.95 8.22 14.15
N GLU A 646 -38.57 8.14 12.98
CA GLU A 646 -39.92 7.59 12.84
C GLU A 646 -39.95 6.10 13.23
N GLY A 647 -38.99 5.30 12.73
CA GLY A 647 -38.87 3.88 13.08
C GLY A 647 -38.64 3.62 14.57
N GLY A 648 -38.02 4.58 15.29
CA GLY A 648 -37.84 4.56 16.74
C GLY A 648 -39.07 5.04 17.54
N GLY A 649 -40.15 5.46 16.87
CA GLY A 649 -41.37 5.96 17.52
C GLY A 649 -41.22 7.36 18.14
N LEU A 650 -40.26 8.15 17.68
CA LEU A 650 -39.95 9.48 18.24
C LEU A 650 -40.68 10.63 17.54
N GLY A 651 -41.52 10.33 16.55
CA GLY A 651 -42.25 11.29 15.74
C GLY A 651 -41.76 11.34 14.30
N VAL A 652 -42.38 12.21 13.50
CA VAL A 652 -42.05 12.44 12.08
C VAL A 652 -41.55 13.86 11.95
N PHE A 653 -40.37 14.01 11.37
CA PHE A 653 -39.70 15.29 11.20
C PHE A 653 -39.25 15.46 9.75
N ALA A 654 -39.32 16.69 9.25
CA ALA A 654 -38.68 17.04 8.00
C ALA A 654 -37.14 16.93 8.15
N PRO A 655 -36.41 16.56 7.09
CA PRO A 655 -34.95 16.55 7.10
C PRO A 655 -34.32 17.86 7.60
N GLU A 656 -34.96 19.00 7.30
CA GLU A 656 -34.53 20.35 7.67
C GLU A 656 -34.68 20.66 9.16
N GLU A 657 -35.44 19.84 9.89
CA GLU A 657 -35.60 19.95 11.35
C GLU A 657 -34.53 19.15 12.11
N ILE A 658 -33.70 18.39 11.40
CA ILE A 658 -32.74 17.45 12.00
C ILE A 658 -31.32 17.99 11.83
N GLY A 659 -30.80 18.57 12.91
CA GLY A 659 -29.43 19.06 12.96
C GLY A 659 -29.12 20.15 11.94
N PRO A 660 -29.93 21.21 11.86
CA PRO A 660 -29.62 22.37 11.02
C PRO A 660 -28.32 23.05 11.48
N ILE A 661 -27.62 23.74 10.57
CA ILE A 661 -26.37 24.46 10.92
C ILE A 661 -26.53 25.42 12.10
N GLY A 662 -27.70 26.03 12.27
CA GLY A 662 -27.99 26.89 13.41
C GLY A 662 -27.81 26.21 14.78
N ASP A 663 -27.91 24.88 14.84
CA ASP A 663 -27.65 24.08 16.03
C ASP A 663 -26.24 23.48 16.02
N GLN A 664 -25.76 23.04 14.84
CA GLN A 664 -24.49 22.33 14.70
C GLN A 664 -23.23 23.21 14.76
N GLU A 665 -23.35 24.48 14.40
CA GLU A 665 -22.25 25.44 14.54
C GLU A 665 -21.99 25.79 16.02
N PRO A 666 -22.98 26.24 16.83
CA PRO A 666 -22.73 26.61 18.22
C PRO A 666 -22.45 25.44 19.15
N ASN A 667 -22.81 24.20 18.79
CA ASN A 667 -22.53 23.01 19.61
C ASN A 667 -21.15 22.38 19.33
N GLY A 668 -20.41 22.89 18.33
CA GLY A 668 -19.05 22.46 18.01
C GLY A 668 -18.93 21.26 17.07
N VAL A 669 -20.03 20.77 16.50
CA VAL A 669 -20.00 19.71 15.48
C VAL A 669 -19.40 20.24 14.17
N VAL A 670 -19.74 21.47 13.76
CA VAL A 670 -19.19 22.08 12.54
C VAL A 670 -18.06 23.04 12.89
N ASP A 671 -16.90 22.84 12.27
CA ASP A 671 -15.73 23.69 12.47
C ASP A 671 -15.78 24.96 11.62
N ILE A 672 -16.25 24.85 10.37
CA ILE A 672 -16.30 25.96 9.40
C ILE A 672 -17.65 25.94 8.68
N VAL A 673 -18.40 27.04 8.80
CA VAL A 673 -19.63 27.27 8.02
C VAL A 673 -19.31 28.16 6.83
N VAL A 674 -19.74 27.74 5.65
CA VAL A 674 -19.56 28.46 4.38
C VAL A 674 -20.90 28.64 3.66
N ASP A 675 -20.94 29.54 2.68
CA ASP A 675 -22.18 29.86 1.97
C ASP A 675 -22.54 28.80 0.91
N ASP A 676 -21.55 28.19 0.25
CA ASP A 676 -21.75 27.22 -0.83
C ASP A 676 -20.62 26.17 -0.92
N GLU A 677 -20.80 25.19 -1.81
CA GLU A 677 -19.85 24.09 -2.02
C GLU A 677 -18.50 24.56 -2.59
N ALA A 678 -18.45 25.67 -3.33
CA ALA A 678 -17.20 26.24 -3.86
C ALA A 678 -16.33 26.78 -2.71
N ALA A 679 -16.97 27.53 -1.81
CA ALA A 679 -16.32 28.00 -0.60
C ALA A 679 -15.91 26.84 0.31
N ALA A 680 -16.67 25.74 0.34
CA ALA A 680 -16.30 24.53 1.08
C ALA A 680 -15.02 23.89 0.54
N VAL A 681 -14.92 23.74 -0.79
CA VAL A 681 -13.70 23.25 -1.47
C VAL A 681 -12.52 24.19 -1.19
N GLY A 682 -12.71 25.50 -1.31
CA GLY A 682 -11.67 26.49 -1.00
C GLY A 682 -11.17 26.38 0.44
N ALA A 683 -12.07 26.20 1.40
CA ALA A 683 -11.72 25.99 2.81
C ALA A 683 -10.99 24.65 3.02
N ALA A 684 -11.38 23.58 2.34
CA ALA A 684 -10.72 22.27 2.39
C ALA A 684 -9.28 22.33 1.84
N ARG A 685 -9.09 22.94 0.67
CA ARG A 685 -7.75 23.16 0.07
C ARG A 685 -6.88 23.99 1.01
N ARG A 686 -7.45 25.02 1.63
CA ARG A 686 -6.76 25.88 2.59
C ARG A 686 -6.36 25.11 3.86
N TYR A 687 -7.28 24.33 4.43
CA TYR A 687 -7.02 23.48 5.61
C TYR A 687 -5.88 22.48 5.34
N LEU A 688 -5.94 21.73 4.23
CA LEU A 688 -4.89 20.77 3.88
C LEU A 688 -3.52 21.45 3.70
N SER A 689 -3.49 22.68 3.20
CA SER A 689 -2.23 23.39 2.97
C SER A 689 -1.35 23.53 4.22
N TYR A 690 -1.94 23.63 5.43
CA TYR A 690 -1.15 23.75 6.67
C TYR A 690 -0.39 22.46 7.01
N PHE A 691 -0.79 21.32 6.45
CA PHE A 691 -0.16 20.02 6.64
C PHE A 691 0.72 19.60 5.45
N GLN A 692 0.82 20.47 4.42
CA GLN A 692 1.62 20.27 3.20
C GLN A 692 2.93 21.06 3.23
N GLY A 693 3.32 21.58 4.41
CA GLY A 693 4.60 22.26 4.61
C GLY A 693 4.56 23.79 4.55
N PRO A 694 5.74 24.45 4.61
CA PRO A 694 5.88 25.90 4.56
C PRO A 694 5.63 26.47 3.16
N ARG A 695 5.42 27.79 3.08
CA ARG A 695 5.34 28.55 1.83
C ARG A 695 6.51 29.52 1.73
N ASP A 696 7.10 29.61 0.56
CA ASP A 696 8.22 30.53 0.32
C ASP A 696 7.76 31.99 0.19
N GLU A 697 6.59 32.20 -0.40
CA GLU A 697 5.98 33.52 -0.56
C GLU A 697 5.00 33.80 0.57
N TRP A 698 5.21 34.92 1.28
CA TRP A 698 4.35 35.40 2.34
C TRP A 698 4.49 36.92 2.51
N GLU A 699 3.44 37.53 3.03
CA GLU A 699 3.39 38.94 3.42
C GLU A 699 2.80 39.05 4.82
N CYS A 700 3.09 40.14 5.53
CA CYS A 700 2.49 40.43 6.83
C CYS A 700 2.26 41.93 6.99
N ASP A 701 1.36 42.29 7.90
CA ASP A 701 1.10 43.69 8.27
C ASP A 701 2.31 44.33 8.96
N ASP A 702 2.30 45.67 9.04
CA ASP A 702 3.23 46.41 9.88
C ASP A 702 3.05 46.02 11.36
N GLN A 703 4.03 45.31 11.91
CA GLN A 703 3.96 44.76 13.26
C GLN A 703 3.89 45.82 14.36
N ARG A 704 4.22 47.09 14.07
CA ARG A 704 4.04 48.20 15.02
C ARG A 704 2.57 48.41 15.41
N VAL A 705 1.63 47.96 14.59
CA VAL A 705 0.19 47.99 14.91
C VAL A 705 -0.14 47.17 16.17
N LEU A 706 0.61 46.08 16.44
CA LEU A 706 0.40 45.23 17.62
C LEU A 706 0.54 46.00 18.95
N ARG A 707 1.35 47.07 18.98
CA ARG A 707 1.53 47.96 20.15
C ARG A 707 0.24 48.62 20.62
N HIS A 708 -0.78 48.68 19.76
CA HIS A 708 -2.02 49.41 20.00
C HIS A 708 -3.25 48.48 20.08
N VAL A 709 -3.07 47.16 19.97
CA VAL A 709 -4.20 46.21 19.98
C VAL A 709 -4.78 46.06 21.39
N VAL A 710 -3.92 45.92 22.40
CA VAL A 710 -4.33 45.83 23.81
C VAL A 710 -4.50 47.24 24.38
N PRO A 711 -5.69 47.61 24.90
CA PRO A 711 -5.89 48.91 25.52
C PRO A 711 -5.08 49.06 26.81
N GLU A 712 -4.49 50.24 27.03
CA GLU A 712 -3.78 50.56 28.28
C GLU A 712 -4.69 50.48 29.51
N ASN A 713 -5.98 50.81 29.35
CA ASN A 713 -6.97 50.59 30.40
C ASN A 713 -7.25 49.08 30.54
N ARG A 714 -6.69 48.47 31.58
CA ARG A 714 -6.80 47.04 31.89
C ARG A 714 -8.23 46.49 32.00
N MET A 715 -9.22 47.35 32.29
CA MET A 715 -10.62 46.96 32.42
C MET A 715 -11.35 46.93 31.07
N ARG A 716 -10.77 47.51 30.02
CA ARG A 716 -11.38 47.58 28.69
C ARG A 716 -11.12 46.28 27.92
N ALA A 717 -12.19 45.60 27.51
CA ALA A 717 -12.10 44.47 26.60
C ALA A 717 -11.67 44.92 25.19
N TYR A 718 -11.10 44.00 24.42
CA TYR A 718 -10.72 44.21 23.02
C TYR A 718 -10.95 42.92 22.23
N ASP A 719 -10.96 43.03 20.91
CA ASP A 719 -11.05 41.87 20.02
C ASP A 719 -9.66 41.29 19.77
N VAL A 720 -9.36 40.16 20.41
CA VAL A 720 -8.09 39.45 20.27
C VAL A 720 -7.87 38.94 18.84
N ARG A 721 -8.93 38.80 18.02
CA ARG A 721 -8.76 38.45 16.59
C ARG A 721 -7.96 39.49 15.81
N ARG A 722 -7.97 40.75 16.26
CA ARG A 722 -7.09 41.78 15.69
C ARG A 722 -5.62 41.49 15.97
N ALA A 723 -5.29 40.99 17.16
CA ALA A 723 -3.92 40.57 17.47
C ALA A 723 -3.51 39.39 16.57
N ILE A 724 -4.38 38.39 16.44
CA ILE A 724 -4.14 37.21 15.60
C ILE A 724 -3.93 37.62 14.13
N ALA A 725 -4.81 38.46 13.59
CA ALA A 725 -4.75 38.89 12.19
C ALA A 725 -3.47 39.66 11.85
N HIS A 726 -3.06 40.60 12.71
CA HIS A 726 -1.84 41.38 12.50
C HIS A 726 -0.57 40.56 12.78
N LEU A 727 -0.63 39.55 13.66
CA LEU A 727 0.49 38.68 13.98
C LEU A 727 0.78 37.66 12.85
N ALA A 728 -0.27 37.07 12.29
CA ALA A 728 -0.18 36.06 11.25
C ALA A 728 0.17 36.66 9.88
N ASP A 729 0.60 35.82 8.94
CA ASP A 729 0.76 36.21 7.55
C ASP A 729 -0.60 36.59 6.95
N THR A 730 -0.61 37.58 6.06
CA THR A 730 -1.82 38.12 5.45
C THR A 730 -2.60 37.00 4.74
N GLY A 731 -3.89 36.86 5.09
CA GLY A 731 -4.74 35.81 4.53
C GLY A 731 -4.43 34.39 5.01
N SER A 732 -3.62 34.21 6.06
CA SER A 732 -3.27 32.87 6.58
C SER A 732 -4.11 32.39 7.76
N VAL A 733 -4.96 33.23 8.37
CA VAL A 733 -5.77 32.82 9.52
C VAL A 733 -6.98 31.98 9.10
N LEU A 734 -7.04 30.72 9.53
CA LEU A 734 -8.18 29.83 9.41
C LEU A 734 -8.69 29.47 10.81
N GLU A 735 -9.71 30.19 11.28
CA GLU A 735 -10.34 29.95 12.59
C GLU A 735 -11.25 28.71 12.53
N LEU A 736 -11.11 27.81 13.51
CA LEU A 736 -11.89 26.59 13.63
C LEU A 736 -12.88 26.70 14.82
N ARG A 737 -14.09 26.16 14.63
CA ARG A 737 -15.19 26.15 15.62
C ARG A 737 -15.47 27.53 16.20
N ARG A 738 -15.61 28.54 15.33
CA ARG A 738 -15.75 29.95 15.72
C ARG A 738 -16.89 30.21 16.71
N ALA A 739 -18.01 29.49 16.58
CA ALA A 739 -19.20 29.70 17.42
C ALA A 739 -19.25 28.83 18.70
N PHE A 740 -18.37 27.82 18.83
CA PHE A 740 -18.30 26.94 19.99
C PHE A 740 -17.12 27.29 20.90
N GLY A 741 -17.26 27.12 22.21
CA GLY A 741 -16.19 27.34 23.19
C GLY A 741 -15.52 28.71 23.03
N ILE A 742 -16.33 29.77 22.82
CA ILE A 742 -15.85 31.10 22.37
C ILE A 742 -14.88 31.80 23.33
N GLY A 743 -14.72 31.29 24.56
CA GLY A 743 -13.72 31.71 25.52
C GLY A 743 -12.28 31.48 25.06
N ILE A 744 -12.04 30.51 24.16
CA ILE A 744 -10.76 30.31 23.49
C ILE A 744 -10.98 30.24 21.97
N ILE A 745 -10.21 31.05 21.25
CA ILE A 745 -10.11 31.01 19.79
C ILE A 745 -9.05 29.97 19.44
N THR A 746 -9.35 29.14 18.45
CA THR A 746 -8.44 28.14 17.88
C THR A 746 -8.33 28.40 16.38
N ALA A 747 -7.11 28.56 15.86
CA ALA A 747 -6.90 28.86 14.45
C ALA A 747 -5.62 28.22 13.93
N LEU A 748 -5.64 27.77 12.67
CA LEU A 748 -4.43 27.49 11.92
C LEU A 748 -3.94 28.80 11.30
N VAL A 749 -2.65 29.09 11.45
CA VAL A 749 -2.02 30.34 10.97
C VAL A 749 -0.70 30.04 10.28
N ARG A 750 -0.16 31.03 9.58
CA ARG A 750 1.25 31.03 9.16
C ARG A 750 1.99 32.23 9.74
N ILE A 751 3.25 32.01 10.08
CA ILE A 751 4.21 33.08 10.40
C ILE A 751 5.47 32.81 9.59
N GLU A 752 5.78 33.72 8.68
CA GLU A 752 6.89 33.59 7.72
C GLU A 752 6.75 32.32 6.86
N GLY A 753 5.52 32.07 6.40
CA GLY A 753 5.18 30.92 5.56
C GLY A 753 5.06 29.60 6.32
N ARG A 754 5.50 29.51 7.58
CA ARG A 754 5.49 28.27 8.37
C ARG A 754 4.12 28.03 9.02
N PRO A 755 3.51 26.84 8.88
CA PRO A 755 2.20 26.54 9.46
C PRO A 755 2.28 26.28 10.96
N MET A 756 1.29 26.79 11.71
CA MET A 756 1.24 26.70 13.16
C MET A 756 -0.21 26.59 13.66
N GLY A 757 -0.39 25.95 14.80
CA GLY A 757 -1.61 26.08 15.59
C GLY A 757 -1.55 27.34 16.45
N LEU A 758 -2.66 28.04 16.59
CA LEU A 758 -2.79 29.18 17.49
C LEU A 758 -4.00 29.02 18.40
N ILE A 759 -3.78 29.20 19.70
CA ILE A 759 -4.85 29.36 20.69
C ILE A 759 -4.80 30.77 21.30
N ALA A 760 -5.95 31.37 21.57
CA ALA A 760 -6.02 32.67 22.22
C ALA A 760 -7.20 32.77 23.19
N SER A 761 -6.95 33.21 24.42
CA SER A 761 -8.04 33.57 25.34
C SER A 761 -8.83 34.76 24.77
N ASN A 762 -10.16 34.75 24.87
CA ASN A 762 -11.02 35.79 24.36
C ASN A 762 -11.53 36.72 25.49
N PRO A 763 -10.96 37.92 25.66
CA PRO A 763 -11.33 38.80 26.78
C PRO A 763 -12.74 39.37 26.68
N ALA A 764 -13.37 39.32 25.49
CA ALA A 764 -14.76 39.72 25.31
C ALA A 764 -15.75 38.67 25.87
N HIS A 765 -15.30 37.46 26.17
CA HIS A 765 -16.10 36.39 26.79
C HIS A 765 -15.65 36.17 28.23
N LEU A 766 -16.53 36.42 29.20
CA LEU A 766 -16.26 36.22 30.63
C LEU A 766 -14.94 36.88 31.11
N GLY A 767 -14.53 37.98 30.48
CA GLY A 767 -13.28 38.67 30.79
C GLY A 767 -12.01 37.88 30.46
N GLY A 768 -12.10 36.83 29.63
CA GLY A 768 -11.01 35.93 29.24
C GLY A 768 -11.00 34.60 30.01
N ALA A 769 -11.96 34.37 30.89
CA ALA A 769 -12.00 33.15 31.68
C ALA A 769 -12.28 31.91 30.82
N ILE A 770 -11.61 30.80 31.16
CA ILE A 770 -11.75 29.53 30.44
C ILE A 770 -12.92 28.76 31.04
N ASP A 771 -14.00 28.60 30.28
CA ASP A 771 -15.16 27.79 30.64
C ASP A 771 -15.05 26.36 30.08
N ARG A 772 -16.05 25.52 30.39
CA ARG A 772 -16.07 24.10 30.03
C ARG A 772 -15.84 23.89 28.53
N ASP A 773 -16.61 24.59 27.70
CA ASP A 773 -16.64 24.39 26.26
C ASP A 773 -15.35 24.92 25.62
N ALA A 774 -14.82 26.06 26.11
CA ALA A 774 -13.52 26.57 25.68
C ALA A 774 -12.38 25.60 26.03
N ALA A 775 -12.45 24.96 27.21
CA ALA A 775 -11.45 23.98 27.61
C ALA A 775 -11.46 22.73 26.73
N ASP A 776 -12.64 22.18 26.40
CA ASP A 776 -12.75 21.05 25.48
C ASP A 776 -12.27 21.40 24.08
N LYS A 777 -12.70 22.55 23.55
CA LYS A 777 -12.26 23.06 22.24
C LYS A 777 -10.74 23.20 22.15
N ALA A 778 -10.13 23.85 23.13
CA ALA A 778 -8.68 24.05 23.16
C ALA A 778 -7.93 22.72 23.35
N ALA A 779 -8.43 21.84 24.23
CA ALA A 779 -7.90 20.50 24.42
C ALA A 779 -7.85 19.73 23.10
N ARG A 780 -8.95 19.67 22.34
CA ARG A 780 -9.00 19.00 21.04
C ARG A 780 -8.03 19.62 20.04
N PHE A 781 -8.01 20.95 19.93
CA PHE A 781 -7.17 21.64 18.97
C PHE A 781 -5.67 21.41 19.22
N LEU A 782 -5.26 21.36 20.49
CA LEU A 782 -3.89 21.00 20.86
C LEU A 782 -3.53 19.57 20.44
N GLN A 783 -4.46 18.62 20.53
CA GLN A 783 -4.26 17.25 20.03
C GLN A 783 -4.11 17.21 18.51
N LEU A 784 -4.90 18.01 17.78
CA LEU A 784 -4.79 18.13 16.32
C LEU A 784 -3.40 18.63 15.92
N CYS A 785 -2.92 19.69 16.58
CA CYS A 785 -1.60 20.23 16.34
C CYS A 785 -0.50 19.20 16.63
N ASP A 786 -0.61 18.50 17.76
CA ASP A 786 0.34 17.48 18.17
C ASP A 786 0.40 16.29 17.22
N ALA A 787 -0.77 15.78 16.80
CA ALA A 787 -0.87 14.62 15.91
C ALA A 787 -0.19 14.87 14.56
N HIS A 788 -0.34 16.08 14.01
CA HIS A 788 0.16 16.43 12.69
C HIS A 788 1.41 17.33 12.72
N GLY A 789 2.08 17.44 13.87
CA GLY A 789 3.39 18.09 13.99
C GLY A 789 3.38 19.61 13.85
N LEU A 790 2.27 20.29 14.15
CA LEU A 790 2.19 21.75 14.09
C LEU A 790 2.63 22.39 15.43
N PRO A 791 3.63 23.30 15.42
CA PRO A 791 3.99 24.06 16.62
C PRO A 791 2.82 24.96 17.05
N VAL A 792 2.73 25.24 18.35
CA VAL A 792 1.61 26.00 18.93
C VAL A 792 2.06 27.37 19.42
N VAL A 793 1.32 28.42 19.04
CA VAL A 793 1.40 29.76 19.61
C VAL A 793 0.20 29.97 20.54
N SER A 794 0.46 30.34 21.79
CA SER A 794 -0.58 30.56 22.81
C SER A 794 -0.62 32.03 23.22
N LEU A 795 -1.70 32.73 22.87
CA LEU A 795 -1.95 34.12 23.26
C LEU A 795 -2.82 34.14 24.53
N CYS A 796 -2.17 34.42 25.66
CA CYS A 796 -2.79 34.32 26.98
C CYS A 796 -3.32 35.68 27.45
N ASP A 797 -4.62 35.77 27.70
CA ASP A 797 -5.27 36.89 28.39
C ASP A 797 -6.46 36.36 29.19
N THR A 798 -6.13 35.63 30.26
CA THR A 798 -7.11 34.91 31.08
C THR A 798 -6.96 35.24 32.57
N PRO A 799 -8.08 35.49 33.28
CA PRO A 799 -8.09 35.57 34.72
C PRO A 799 -8.05 34.19 35.41
N GLY A 800 -7.99 33.10 34.64
CA GLY A 800 -8.02 31.74 35.11
C GLY A 800 -9.24 30.98 34.59
N PHE A 801 -9.52 29.83 35.22
CA PHE A 801 -10.72 29.06 34.93
C PHE A 801 -11.99 29.77 35.43
N MET A 802 -13.10 29.53 34.74
CA MET A 802 -14.42 29.95 35.22
C MET A 802 -14.79 29.15 36.47
N VAL A 803 -15.10 29.86 37.55
CA VAL A 803 -15.38 29.29 38.88
C VAL A 803 -16.80 29.61 39.33
N GLY A 804 -17.34 28.76 40.19
CA GLY A 804 -18.59 29.01 40.90
C GLY A 804 -19.53 27.80 40.85
N PRO A 805 -20.52 27.72 41.76
CA PRO A 805 -21.34 26.52 41.91
C PRO A 805 -22.08 26.08 40.64
N ALA A 806 -22.41 27.00 39.74
CA ALA A 806 -23.04 26.68 38.46
C ALA A 806 -22.05 26.04 37.48
N ALA A 807 -20.82 26.55 37.40
CA ALA A 807 -19.75 25.99 36.58
C ALA A 807 -19.38 24.59 37.06
N GLU A 808 -19.26 24.37 38.37
CA GLU A 808 -18.92 23.05 38.92
C GLU A 808 -19.97 21.96 38.61
N ARG A 809 -21.25 22.33 38.40
CA ARG A 809 -22.30 21.37 37.99
C ARG A 809 -22.08 20.82 36.58
N THR A 810 -21.26 21.46 35.76
CA THR A 810 -20.96 21.03 34.39
C THR A 810 -19.64 20.24 34.31
N ALA A 811 -19.20 19.66 35.43
CA ALA A 811 -18.00 18.82 35.52
C ALA A 811 -16.68 19.50 35.12
N THR A 812 -16.58 20.83 35.34
CA THR A 812 -15.41 21.65 35.03
C THR A 812 -14.09 21.05 35.51
N VAL A 813 -14.07 20.38 36.66
CA VAL A 813 -12.88 19.66 37.16
C VAL A 813 -12.26 18.74 36.09
N ARG A 814 -13.05 17.91 35.39
CA ARG A 814 -12.52 17.00 34.36
C ARG A 814 -12.21 17.74 33.06
N HIS A 815 -13.05 18.67 32.65
CA HIS A 815 -12.87 19.44 31.41
C HIS A 815 -11.62 20.32 31.47
N PHE A 816 -11.36 21.00 32.59
CA PHE A 816 -10.14 21.77 32.81
C PHE A 816 -8.91 20.87 32.96
N SER A 817 -9.04 19.73 33.64
CA SER A 817 -7.95 18.75 33.76
C SER A 817 -7.48 18.21 32.41
N ARG A 818 -8.36 18.13 31.39
CA ARG A 818 -7.97 17.71 30.03
C ARG A 818 -6.87 18.61 29.46
N LEU A 819 -6.94 19.93 29.65
CA LEU A 819 -5.91 20.85 29.18
C LEU A 819 -4.54 20.58 29.81
N PHE A 820 -4.49 20.26 31.11
CA PHE A 820 -3.23 19.91 31.78
C PHE A 820 -2.66 18.59 31.26
N VAL A 821 -3.49 17.56 31.15
CA VAL A 821 -3.05 16.24 30.67
C VAL A 821 -2.55 16.32 29.23
N ILE A 822 -3.27 17.03 28.36
CA ILE A 822 -2.88 17.18 26.95
C ILE A 822 -1.65 18.06 26.84
N GLY A 823 -1.66 19.23 27.48
CA GLY A 823 -0.54 20.18 27.47
C GLY A 823 0.77 19.55 27.93
N ALA A 824 0.75 18.80 29.02
CA ALA A 824 1.93 18.12 29.56
C ALA A 824 2.47 16.98 28.68
N ASN A 825 1.70 16.52 27.69
CA ASN A 825 2.06 15.44 26.77
C ASN A 825 2.18 15.92 25.31
N LEU A 826 2.24 17.24 25.08
CA LEU A 826 2.54 17.78 23.75
C LEU A 826 3.99 17.45 23.37
N ARG A 827 4.17 16.94 22.16
CA ARG A 827 5.45 16.64 21.51
C ARG A 827 5.88 17.78 20.58
N VAL A 828 4.92 18.60 20.18
CA VAL A 828 5.16 19.83 19.42
C VAL A 828 5.52 20.99 20.35
N PRO A 829 6.43 21.89 19.93
CA PRO A 829 6.84 23.01 20.76
C PRO A 829 5.71 24.05 20.91
N VAL A 830 5.66 24.66 22.09
CA VAL A 830 4.70 25.74 22.42
C VAL A 830 5.47 27.03 22.69
N VAL A 831 4.96 28.16 22.20
CA VAL A 831 5.41 29.51 22.57
C VAL A 831 4.22 30.25 23.16
N THR A 832 4.36 30.80 24.36
CA THR A 832 3.28 31.53 25.04
C THR A 832 3.59 33.01 25.12
N ILE A 833 2.59 33.85 24.81
CA ILE A 833 2.67 35.30 24.93
C ILE A 833 1.49 35.77 25.79
N VAL A 834 1.78 36.30 26.98
CA VAL A 834 0.78 36.95 27.82
C VAL A 834 0.50 38.35 27.28
N LEU A 835 -0.69 38.56 26.71
CA LEU A 835 -1.11 39.85 26.17
C LEU A 835 -1.46 40.83 27.28
N ARG A 836 -2.17 40.34 28.30
CA ARG A 836 -2.55 41.11 29.49
C ARG A 836 -2.67 40.22 30.72
N LYS A 837 -3.73 39.42 30.89
CA LYS A 837 -3.90 38.64 32.13
C LYS A 837 -3.27 37.26 32.04
N GLY A 838 -2.42 36.92 33.01
CA GLY A 838 -1.84 35.60 33.17
C GLY A 838 -2.04 35.08 34.60
N TYR A 839 -3.29 34.76 34.98
CA TYR A 839 -3.61 34.36 36.35
C TYR A 839 -3.90 32.86 36.55
N GLY A 840 -3.34 32.33 37.64
CA GLY A 840 -3.67 31.02 38.20
C GLY A 840 -3.56 29.84 37.24
N LEU A 841 -4.30 28.79 37.57
CA LEU A 841 -4.27 27.52 36.84
C LEU A 841 -4.73 27.64 35.37
N GLY A 842 -5.63 28.59 35.05
CA GLY A 842 -6.08 28.78 33.68
C GLY A 842 -4.96 29.32 32.77
N ALA A 843 -4.16 30.26 33.26
CA ALA A 843 -2.98 30.73 32.52
C ALA A 843 -1.92 29.63 32.38
N GLN A 844 -1.70 28.83 33.42
CA GLN A 844 -0.80 27.67 33.34
C GLN A 844 -1.28 26.67 32.27
N ALA A 845 -2.59 26.39 32.21
CA ALA A 845 -3.16 25.51 31.19
C ALA A 845 -2.98 26.07 29.77
N MET A 846 -3.15 27.38 29.55
CA MET A 846 -2.84 28.03 28.26
C MET A 846 -1.36 27.88 27.86
N ALA A 847 -0.46 27.75 28.84
CA ALA A 847 0.97 27.52 28.65
C ALA A 847 1.37 26.03 28.61
N GLY A 848 0.43 25.09 28.45
CA GLY A 848 0.74 23.66 28.42
C GLY A 848 0.92 23.00 29.80
N GLY A 849 0.51 23.67 30.88
CA GLY A 849 0.52 23.15 32.25
C GLY A 849 1.38 23.96 33.22
N GLY A 850 2.22 24.87 32.72
CA GLY A 850 3.02 25.79 33.53
C GLY A 850 3.89 26.71 32.68
N PHE A 851 4.29 27.87 33.20
CA PHE A 851 5.02 28.90 32.43
C PHE A 851 6.46 28.51 32.04
N LYS A 852 6.93 27.34 32.45
CA LYS A 852 8.22 26.77 32.04
C LYS A 852 8.10 25.53 31.14
N ALA A 853 6.87 25.17 30.77
CA ALA A 853 6.62 24.11 29.78
C ALA A 853 6.81 24.59 28.32
N PRO A 854 6.42 25.82 27.93
CA PRO A 854 6.73 26.36 26.61
C PRO A 854 8.24 26.52 26.39
N LEU A 855 8.66 26.56 25.12
CA LEU A 855 10.04 26.93 24.77
C LEU A 855 10.35 28.39 25.14
N ALA A 856 9.33 29.25 25.12
CA ALA A 856 9.40 30.59 25.65
C ALA A 856 8.03 31.03 26.18
N THR A 857 8.03 31.66 27.36
CA THR A 857 6.89 32.36 27.94
C THR A 857 7.21 33.84 28.06
N LEU A 858 6.66 34.59 27.11
CA LEU A 858 6.85 36.03 26.95
C LEU A 858 5.63 36.78 27.46
N ALA A 859 5.79 38.08 27.70
CA ALA A 859 4.65 38.97 27.91
C ALA A 859 4.80 40.26 27.10
N TRP A 860 3.67 40.85 26.71
CA TRP A 860 3.64 42.24 26.28
C TRP A 860 3.72 43.18 27.51
N PRO A 861 4.02 44.49 27.32
CA PRO A 861 4.18 45.41 28.45
C PRO A 861 2.91 45.57 29.31
N THR A 862 1.75 45.28 28.72
CA THR A 862 0.44 45.25 29.38
C THR A 862 0.20 44.02 30.25
N GLY A 863 1.12 43.06 30.26
CA GLY A 863 1.03 41.82 31.03
C GLY A 863 0.94 42.04 32.54
N GLU A 864 0.09 41.25 33.21
CA GLU A 864 -0.08 41.16 34.65
C GLU A 864 -0.20 39.67 35.06
N ILE A 865 0.67 39.23 35.97
CA ILE A 865 0.89 37.83 36.38
C ILE A 865 0.57 37.66 37.86
N GLY A 866 0.04 36.50 38.24
CA GLY A 866 -0.24 36.19 39.64
C GLY A 866 -0.97 34.86 39.86
N GLY A 867 -0.93 34.34 41.08
CA GLY A 867 -1.61 33.08 41.43
C GLY A 867 -3.15 33.15 41.37
N MET A 868 -3.72 34.34 41.52
CA MET A 868 -5.14 34.65 41.33
C MET A 868 -5.28 36.14 40.95
N GLY A 869 -6.48 36.56 40.53
CA GLY A 869 -6.75 37.97 40.23
C GLY A 869 -6.43 38.88 41.43
N LEU A 870 -5.77 40.01 41.15
CA LEU A 870 -5.18 40.90 42.16
C LEU A 870 -6.21 41.40 43.19
N GLU A 871 -7.42 41.76 42.74
CA GLU A 871 -8.51 42.18 43.61
C GLU A 871 -8.96 41.06 44.56
N GLY A 872 -8.98 39.82 44.07
CA GLY A 872 -9.30 38.63 44.86
C GLY A 872 -8.24 38.34 45.91
N ALA A 873 -6.96 38.46 45.52
CA ALA A 873 -5.82 38.28 46.42
C ALA A 873 -5.87 39.28 47.58
N VAL A 874 -6.14 40.56 47.30
CA VAL A 874 -6.24 41.59 48.34
C VAL A 874 -7.44 41.33 49.27
N ARG A 875 -8.63 41.04 48.73
CA ARG A 875 -9.83 40.74 49.53
C ARG A 875 -9.69 39.53 50.43
N LEU A 876 -8.94 38.51 49.99
CA LEU A 876 -8.73 37.29 50.75
C LEU A 876 -7.59 37.45 51.77
N GLY A 877 -6.45 37.98 51.34
CA GLY A 877 -5.23 38.09 52.13
C GLY A 877 -5.28 39.14 53.23
N PHE A 878 -6.07 40.21 53.04
CA PHE A 878 -6.11 41.36 53.95
C PHE A 878 -7.51 41.61 54.53
N ARG A 879 -8.34 40.57 54.62
CA ARG A 879 -9.74 40.70 55.08
C ARG A 879 -9.86 41.34 56.47
N LYS A 880 -8.94 41.02 57.39
CA LYS A 880 -8.99 41.53 58.77
C LYS A 880 -8.58 43.00 58.83
N GLU A 881 -7.57 43.36 58.05
CA GLU A 881 -7.03 44.70 57.90
C GLU A 881 -8.05 45.63 57.25
N LEU A 882 -8.69 45.18 56.17
CA LEU A 882 -9.78 45.92 55.51
C LEU A 882 -10.98 46.11 56.44
N ALA A 883 -11.37 45.10 57.21
CA ALA A 883 -12.48 45.20 58.15
C ALA A 883 -12.17 46.12 59.37
N ALA A 884 -10.90 46.34 59.67
CA ALA A 884 -10.44 47.17 60.78
C ALA A 884 -10.10 48.61 60.37
N ALA A 885 -10.09 48.92 59.07
CA ALA A 885 -9.74 50.24 58.55
C ALA A 885 -10.90 51.24 58.72
N GLU A 886 -10.57 52.51 58.96
CA GLU A 886 -11.55 53.61 59.01
C GLU A 886 -12.20 53.86 57.64
N ASP A 887 -11.43 53.68 56.56
CA ASP A 887 -11.90 53.69 55.17
C ASP A 887 -11.44 52.41 54.45
N PRO A 888 -12.23 51.33 54.54
CA PRO A 888 -11.91 50.05 53.90
C PRO A 888 -11.81 50.13 52.38
N GLU A 889 -12.54 51.06 51.74
CA GLU A 889 -12.60 51.17 50.29
C GLU A 889 -11.34 51.87 49.75
N ALA A 890 -10.93 52.98 50.38
CA ALA A 890 -9.66 53.62 50.04
C ALA A 890 -8.44 52.73 50.30
N LEU A 891 -8.42 51.99 51.42
CA LEU A 891 -7.35 51.03 51.71
C LEU A 891 -7.34 49.88 50.69
N PHE A 892 -8.52 49.37 50.31
CA PHE A 892 -8.64 48.34 49.27
C PHE A 892 -8.06 48.81 47.93
N GLU A 893 -8.44 50.01 47.47
CA GLU A 893 -7.90 50.59 46.23
C GLU A 893 -6.38 50.78 46.29
N GLN A 894 -5.86 51.28 47.41
CA GLN A 894 -4.42 51.44 47.62
C GLN A 894 -3.68 50.11 47.54
N MET A 895 -4.20 49.07 48.20
CA MET A 895 -3.58 47.74 48.20
C MET A 895 -3.68 47.04 46.84
N VAL A 896 -4.78 47.23 46.10
CA VAL A 896 -4.90 46.74 44.73
C VAL A 896 -3.92 47.44 43.80
N ALA A 897 -3.73 48.76 43.93
CA ALA A 897 -2.74 49.50 43.16
C ALA A 897 -1.31 49.01 43.45
N ALA A 898 -0.98 48.75 44.73
CA ALA A 898 0.32 48.21 45.11
C ALA A 898 0.52 46.76 44.59
N ALA A 899 -0.51 45.91 44.71
CA ALA A 899 -0.48 44.56 44.18
C ALA A 899 -0.33 44.56 42.64
N TYR A 900 -0.88 45.55 41.95
CA TYR A 900 -0.71 45.73 40.52
C TYR A 900 0.73 46.09 40.15
N GLU A 901 1.36 47.05 40.84
CA GLU A 901 2.79 47.36 40.60
C GLU A 901 3.68 46.12 40.75
N TYR A 902 3.40 45.27 41.73
CA TYR A 902 4.11 44.01 41.94
C TYR A 902 3.72 42.92 40.92
N GLY A 903 2.48 42.91 40.45
CA GLY A 903 1.95 41.93 39.50
C GLY A 903 2.26 42.22 38.03
N LYS A 904 2.83 43.38 37.69
CA LYS A 904 3.21 43.72 36.30
C LYS A 904 4.20 42.70 35.74
N ALA A 905 4.10 42.44 34.44
CA ALA A 905 5.03 41.57 33.71
C ALA A 905 6.49 41.99 33.91
N LEU A 906 6.79 43.29 33.93
CA LEU A 906 8.15 43.79 34.20
C LEU A 906 8.68 43.32 35.55
N HIS A 907 7.84 43.29 36.59
CA HIS A 907 8.23 42.80 37.91
C HIS A 907 8.42 41.28 37.90
N ALA A 908 7.47 40.52 37.33
CA ALA A 908 7.56 39.08 37.18
C ALA A 908 8.82 38.63 36.41
N ALA A 909 9.25 39.40 35.40
CA ALA A 909 10.49 39.15 34.67
C ALA A 909 11.75 39.36 35.52
N THR A 910 11.75 40.27 36.51
CA THR A 910 12.92 40.45 37.41
C THR A 910 13.24 39.22 38.26
N VAL A 911 12.24 38.37 38.49
CA VAL A 911 12.37 37.09 39.22
C VAL A 911 12.31 35.88 38.28
N PHE A 912 12.41 36.10 36.97
CA PHE A 912 12.46 35.07 35.92
C PHE A 912 11.24 34.15 35.85
N GLU A 913 10.07 34.63 36.27
CA GLU A 913 8.79 33.93 36.03
C GLU A 913 8.37 33.97 34.55
N LEU A 914 8.83 35.00 33.84
CA LEU A 914 8.74 35.17 32.38
C LEU A 914 10.16 35.18 31.79
N ASP A 915 10.29 34.74 30.54
CA ASP A 915 11.58 34.71 29.86
C ASP A 915 11.95 36.10 29.31
N ASP A 916 10.96 36.91 28.92
CA ASP A 916 11.14 38.33 28.61
C ASP A 916 9.81 39.11 28.63
N VAL A 917 9.90 40.44 28.71
CA VAL A 917 8.80 41.38 28.44
C VAL A 917 9.15 42.16 27.18
N ILE A 918 8.47 41.84 26.09
CA ILE A 918 8.87 42.23 24.74
C ILE A 918 8.09 43.43 24.22
N ASP A 919 8.65 44.15 23.24
CA ASP A 919 7.85 45.02 22.37
C ASP A 919 6.87 44.15 21.57
N PRO A 920 5.55 44.44 21.56
CA PRO A 920 4.58 43.69 20.77
C PRO A 920 4.96 43.52 19.29
N ALA A 921 5.67 44.49 18.70
CA ALA A 921 6.13 44.43 17.31
C ALA A 921 7.22 43.34 17.07
N ASP A 922 7.92 42.91 18.12
CA ASP A 922 8.98 41.88 18.05
C ASP A 922 8.43 40.45 18.21
N THR A 923 7.12 40.29 18.40
CA THR A 923 6.48 38.98 18.67
C THR A 923 6.82 37.93 17.59
N ARG A 924 6.73 38.30 16.31
CA ARG A 924 7.05 37.38 15.20
C ARG A 924 8.49 36.89 15.25
N ARG A 925 9.45 37.82 15.45
CA ARG A 925 10.89 37.50 15.55
C ARG A 925 11.14 36.49 16.66
N TRP A 926 10.51 36.67 17.82
CA TRP A 926 10.63 35.74 18.94
C TRP A 926 10.09 34.35 18.61
N ILE A 927 8.88 34.28 18.04
CA ILE A 927 8.26 33.01 17.64
C ILE A 927 9.18 32.26 16.67
N THR A 928 9.66 32.93 15.61
CA THR A 928 10.46 32.28 14.58
C THR A 928 11.85 31.91 15.07
N THR A 929 12.46 32.72 15.95
CA THR A 929 13.77 32.44 16.55
C THR A 929 13.72 31.25 17.50
N VAL A 930 12.73 31.21 18.40
CA VAL A 930 12.61 30.15 19.43
C VAL A 930 12.28 28.80 18.78
N LEU A 931 11.50 28.82 17.70
CA LEU A 931 11.15 27.61 16.96
C LEU A 931 12.23 27.19 15.96
N ALA A 932 13.12 28.10 15.55
CA ALA A 932 14.27 27.76 14.72
C ALA A 932 15.26 26.92 15.52
N GLY A 933 15.40 25.64 15.16
CA GLY A 933 16.30 24.70 15.83
C GLY A 933 15.66 23.84 16.92
N ALA A 934 14.33 23.94 17.11
CA ALA A 934 13.60 22.93 17.88
C ALA A 934 13.78 21.55 17.21
N PRO A 935 14.07 20.48 17.97
CA PRO A 935 14.17 19.15 17.40
C PRO A 935 12.85 18.77 16.71
N PRO A 936 12.90 18.01 15.60
CA PRO A 936 11.68 17.49 14.99
C PRO A 936 10.87 16.71 16.04
N ALA A 937 9.54 16.81 15.98
CA ALA A 937 8.66 16.11 16.90
C ALA A 937 9.01 14.61 16.95
N GLU A 938 9.02 14.02 18.16
CA GLU A 938 9.37 12.61 18.34
C GLU A 938 8.57 11.68 17.40
N GLU A 939 9.26 10.71 16.79
CA GLU A 939 8.72 9.81 15.74
C GLU A 939 7.52 8.94 16.14
N ARG A 940 7.09 8.95 17.41
CA ARG A 940 5.94 8.15 17.87
C ARG A 940 4.65 8.95 17.67
N PRO A 941 3.82 8.67 16.65
CA PRO A 941 2.58 9.41 16.42
C PRO A 941 1.61 9.25 17.60
N ARG A 942 0.86 10.31 17.90
CA ARG A 942 -0.26 10.22 18.84
C ARG A 942 -1.29 9.23 18.28
N PRO A 943 -1.84 8.31 19.09
CA PRO A 943 -2.62 7.21 18.55
C PRO A 943 -3.98 7.63 17.96
N TRP A 944 -4.53 8.77 18.39
CA TRP A 944 -5.78 9.36 17.89
C TRP A 944 -5.97 10.79 18.41
N ILE A 945 -6.89 11.53 17.79
CA ILE A 945 -7.43 12.83 18.22
C ILE A 945 -8.86 12.61 18.72
N ASP A 946 -9.20 13.14 19.89
CA ASP A 946 -10.57 13.09 20.40
C ASP A 946 -11.53 13.81 19.44
N THR A 947 -12.68 13.21 19.15
CA THR A 947 -13.69 13.83 18.28
C THR A 947 -14.39 15.00 18.99
N TRP A 948 -14.38 15.02 20.33
CA TRP A 948 -14.97 16.07 21.16
C TRP A 948 -14.14 17.34 21.23
#